data_AF-A0A2K4FJ36-F1
#
_entry.id   AF-A0A2K4FJ36-F1
#
_cell.length_a   1.000
_cell.length_b   1.000
_cell.length_c   1.000
_cell.angle_alpha   90.00
_cell.angle_beta   90.00
_cell.angle_gamma   90.00
#
_symmetry.space_group_name_H-M   'P 1'
#
loop_
_entity.id
_entity.type
_entity.pdbx_description
1 polymer ?
#
loop_
_entity_poly.entity_id
_entity_poly.type
_entity_poly.pdbx_seq_one_letter_code
_entity_poly.pdbx_strand_id
1 'polypeptide(L)'
;MAALIGIVSKVVGQVFAEAAGGLRRPLVEGDRLYAGEHLVTGAEGAVAVHLQNGQSLTLGRESNLTLTPQLLANHAPHVDTPDTTTPSDAQLTDVQKLQQAIAAGADPTQTGEATAAGPEGGNPGGVGGGHSFVLLEEVGGEVDPLIGFPTAGFNGIPEFPQLRLAGDPDNTGDDATPPVTPETPDNPVTLDGVNVEGGELTTNEANLADGSASNPGALVQNGTFTVSAPDGLSSLSIGGINVISGGVPAGFPQTITSALGNTLTITGYDPTTGVVSYTYTLTDNETHPAGGGANNITEQFPVVAVDTDGDTATGTLDVNITDDVPQAIDDSHANTASETLVTLTGNVLPNDHQGADRIPTGPDSGPIIGGTFTGTYGTLVLNPNGTYTYTLNTSDPQFVALHGGGSGTETFTYTLTDADGDTSTANLVLQVHNNDDPVIITGLDTEGGELSLQEKNLSDGSSPDASALTQSGTFTVTALDGVQTLSVGGINVVTGGVAAGFPQSITTALGNTLTITGYNASTGVVSYSYTLLDNEAHPNANGANSVSEQFAVVATDDNGTTANGNLDVNIVDDLPKAVDDSNASTASETHLTLTGSVLTNDTQGADHVASGPITPGTFTGTYGTLVLNADGSYTYTLNTADADF
;
A
#
# COMPACT_ATOMS: atom_id res chain seq x y z
N MET A 1 34.45 17.81 29.17
CA MET A 1 33.40 16.84 29.54
C MET A 1 32.90 16.23 28.25
N ALA A 2 32.91 14.91 28.11
CA ALA A 2 32.40 14.26 26.90
C ALA A 2 30.88 14.48 26.82
N ALA A 3 30.37 14.81 25.62
CA ALA A 3 28.94 15.02 25.41
C ALA A 3 28.19 13.69 25.53
N LEU A 4 27.06 13.68 26.24
CA LEU A 4 26.21 12.49 26.39
C LEU A 4 25.45 12.27 25.07
N ILE A 5 25.58 11.08 24.47
CA ILE A 5 24.95 10.71 23.20
C ILE A 5 23.59 10.03 23.45
N GLY A 6 23.53 9.14 24.43
CA GLY A 6 22.31 8.40 24.73
C GLY A 6 22.44 7.51 25.96
N ILE A 7 21.34 6.82 26.28
CA ILE A 7 21.25 5.85 27.38
C ILE A 7 20.86 4.50 26.78
N VAL A 8 21.55 3.44 27.18
CA VAL A 8 21.26 2.07 26.75
C VAL A 8 19.88 1.66 27.27
N SER A 9 18.98 1.28 26.37
CA SER A 9 17.61 0.88 26.71
C SER A 9 17.43 -0.63 26.75
N LYS A 10 18.19 -1.39 25.95
CA LYS A 10 18.15 -2.87 25.95
C LYS A 10 19.48 -3.46 25.53
N VAL A 11 19.91 -4.55 26.17
CA VAL A 11 21.13 -5.30 25.80
C VAL A 11 20.83 -6.79 25.75
N VAL A 12 21.29 -7.45 24.68
CA VAL A 12 21.30 -8.91 24.54
C VAL A 12 22.74 -9.34 24.21
N GLY A 13 23.22 -10.41 24.84
CA GLY A 13 24.58 -10.93 24.58
C GLY A 13 25.71 -10.00 25.06
N GLN A 14 26.87 -10.11 24.41
CA GLN A 14 28.07 -9.35 24.78
C GLN A 14 28.13 -8.01 24.04
N VAL A 15 28.04 -6.90 24.79
CA VAL A 15 28.12 -5.53 24.23
C VAL A 15 29.07 -4.70 25.07
N PHE A 16 29.94 -3.93 24.41
CA PHE A 16 30.95 -3.09 25.04
C PHE A 16 30.93 -1.66 24.48
N ALA A 17 31.24 -0.68 25.34
CA ALA A 17 31.69 0.63 24.90
C ALA A 17 33.22 0.72 25.05
N GLU A 18 33.92 1.08 23.98
CA GLU A 18 35.36 1.29 23.95
C GLU A 18 35.66 2.78 23.88
N ALA A 19 36.29 3.34 24.90
CA ALA A 19 36.72 4.74 24.87
C ALA A 19 37.89 4.93 23.90
N ALA A 20 38.11 6.15 23.40
CA ALA A 20 39.22 6.51 22.50
C ALA A 20 40.64 6.12 23.00
N GLY A 21 40.80 5.75 24.28
CA GLY A 21 42.04 5.21 24.85
C GLY A 21 42.15 3.67 24.84
N GLY A 22 41.25 2.96 24.16
CA GLY A 22 41.22 1.48 24.05
C GLY A 22 40.64 0.76 25.26
N LEU A 23 40.08 1.49 26.24
CA LEU A 23 39.51 0.92 27.45
C LEU A 23 38.08 0.46 27.17
N ARG A 24 37.84 -0.86 27.26
CA ARG A 24 36.52 -1.48 27.03
C ARG A 24 35.75 -1.62 28.33
N ARG A 25 34.49 -1.16 28.35
CA ARG A 25 33.53 -1.41 29.42
C ARG A 25 32.35 -2.24 28.91
N PRO A 26 31.94 -3.32 29.60
CA PRO A 26 30.68 -4.00 29.27
C PRO A 26 29.51 -3.06 29.54
N LEU A 27 28.47 -3.15 28.72
CA LEU A 27 27.28 -2.31 28.84
C LEU A 27 26.10 -3.10 29.40
N VAL A 28 25.34 -2.45 30.28
CA VAL A 28 24.03 -2.91 30.77
C VAL A 28 22.96 -1.84 30.54
N GLU A 29 21.69 -2.21 30.68
CA GLU A 29 20.57 -1.28 30.59
C GLU A 29 20.72 -0.14 31.59
N GLY A 30 20.48 1.10 31.13
CA GLY A 30 20.65 2.32 31.91
C GLY A 30 22.04 2.97 31.82
N ASP A 31 23.01 2.33 31.17
CA ASP A 31 24.34 2.92 31.00
C ASP A 31 24.33 4.12 30.06
N ARG A 32 25.09 5.15 30.43
CA ARG A 32 25.26 6.38 29.66
C ARG A 32 26.39 6.22 28.64
N LEU A 33 26.14 6.60 27.40
CA LEU A 33 27.10 6.55 26.30
C LEU A 33 27.52 7.95 25.86
N TYR A 34 28.82 8.16 25.66
CA TYR A 34 29.40 9.47 25.40
C TYR A 34 30.03 9.59 24.01
N ALA A 35 30.11 10.82 23.51
CA ALA A 35 30.74 11.13 22.24
C ALA A 35 32.23 10.72 22.26
N GLY A 36 32.66 9.98 21.24
CA GLY A 36 34.01 9.42 21.10
C GLY A 36 34.16 7.99 21.65
N GLU A 37 33.09 7.35 22.12
CA GLU A 37 33.08 5.92 22.43
C GLU A 37 32.70 5.09 21.20
N HIS A 38 33.28 3.90 21.05
CA HIS A 38 32.90 2.90 20.06
C HIS A 38 31.99 1.86 20.70
N LEU A 39 30.79 1.69 20.15
CA LEU A 39 29.83 0.69 20.60
C LEU A 39 30.05 -0.60 19.81
N VAL A 40 30.41 -1.68 20.49
CA VAL A 40 30.81 -2.96 19.88
C VAL A 40 29.92 -4.09 20.38
N THR A 41 29.28 -4.82 19.48
CA THR A 41 28.49 -6.02 19.79
C THR A 41 29.22 -7.29 19.35
N GLY A 42 29.12 -8.36 20.14
CA GLY A 42 29.68 -9.68 19.82
C GLY A 42 28.79 -10.51 18.88
N ALA A 43 29.18 -11.77 18.64
CA ALA A 43 28.49 -12.71 17.74
C ALA A 43 27.00 -12.96 18.10
N GLU A 44 26.67 -12.89 19.39
CA GLU A 44 25.29 -12.99 19.92
C GLU A 44 24.79 -11.66 20.51
N GLY A 45 25.51 -10.55 20.22
CA GLY A 45 25.28 -9.25 20.84
C GLY A 45 24.27 -8.39 20.08
N ALA A 46 23.36 -7.71 20.78
CA ALA A 46 22.52 -6.65 20.22
C ALA A 46 22.28 -5.57 21.28
N VAL A 47 22.16 -4.31 20.85
CA VAL A 47 21.95 -3.18 21.76
C VAL A 47 21.00 -2.17 21.16
N ALA A 48 20.08 -1.68 21.99
CA ALA A 48 19.25 -0.53 21.71
C ALA A 48 19.66 0.64 22.62
N VAL A 49 19.77 1.83 22.05
CA VAL A 49 20.16 3.07 22.73
C VAL A 49 19.11 4.13 22.44
N HIS A 50 18.59 4.75 23.50
CA HIS A 50 17.76 5.94 23.38
C HIS A 50 18.67 7.17 23.31
N LEU A 51 18.70 7.82 22.15
CA LEU A 51 19.53 9.00 21.89
C LEU A 51 18.92 10.25 22.54
N GLN A 52 19.75 11.25 22.83
CA GLN A 52 19.26 12.50 23.45
C GLN A 52 18.28 13.30 22.59
N ASN A 53 18.29 13.10 21.27
CA ASN A 53 17.34 13.73 20.34
C ASN A 53 15.98 13.00 20.29
N GLY A 54 15.76 11.98 21.12
CA GLY A 54 14.51 11.21 21.21
C GLY A 54 14.43 10.03 20.23
N GLN A 55 15.44 9.83 19.37
CA GLN A 55 15.50 8.70 18.45
C GLN A 55 16.07 7.44 19.11
N SER A 56 15.81 6.28 18.49
CA SER A 56 16.36 5.01 18.91
C SER A 56 17.44 4.55 17.93
N LEU A 57 18.59 4.14 18.46
CA LEU A 57 19.67 3.50 17.72
C LEU A 57 19.70 2.01 18.08
N THR A 58 19.65 1.13 17.08
CA THR A 58 19.74 -0.32 17.29
C THR A 58 20.91 -0.89 16.50
N LEU A 59 21.74 -1.68 17.18
CA LEU A 59 22.86 -2.41 16.59
C LEU A 59 22.65 -3.90 16.80
N GLY A 60 22.80 -4.67 15.72
CA GLY A 60 22.70 -6.13 15.73
C GLY A 60 24.02 -6.79 16.10
N ARG A 61 24.17 -8.07 15.73
CA ARG A 61 25.39 -8.86 15.94
C ARG A 61 26.59 -8.30 15.18
N GLU A 62 27.78 -8.51 15.75
CA GLU A 62 29.09 -8.16 15.15
C GLU A 62 29.19 -6.73 14.58
N SER A 63 28.50 -5.80 15.22
CA SER A 63 28.42 -4.41 14.78
C SER A 63 29.38 -3.54 15.57
N ASN A 64 29.98 -2.56 14.91
CA ASN A 64 30.82 -1.53 15.53
C ASN A 64 30.36 -0.16 15.05
N LEU A 65 30.04 0.74 15.98
CA LEU A 65 29.65 2.11 15.66
C LEU A 65 30.38 3.12 16.53
N THR A 66 31.00 4.10 15.90
CA THR A 66 31.60 5.24 16.60
C THR A 66 30.52 6.27 16.97
N LEU A 67 30.37 6.57 18.25
CA LEU A 67 29.40 7.54 18.73
C LEU A 67 29.93 8.95 18.52
N THR A 68 29.38 9.66 17.53
CA THR A 68 29.77 11.03 17.22
C THR A 68 28.62 12.00 17.50
N PRO A 69 28.90 13.28 17.81
CA PRO A 69 27.86 14.29 17.99
C PRO A 69 26.91 14.44 16.78
N GLN A 70 27.36 14.03 15.59
CA GLN A 70 26.56 14.01 14.36
C GLN A 70 25.39 13.03 14.42
N LEU A 71 25.42 12.01 15.29
CA LEU A 71 24.29 11.11 15.53
C LEU A 71 23.05 11.83 16.08
N LEU A 72 23.22 13.03 16.66
CA LEU A 72 22.12 13.85 17.17
C LEU A 72 21.60 14.84 16.13
N ALA A 73 22.20 14.92 14.94
CA ALA A 73 21.98 15.96 13.93
C ALA A 73 21.12 15.52 12.72
N ASN A 74 20.26 14.51 12.86
CA ASN A 74 19.36 13.98 11.79
C ASN A 74 20.08 13.49 10.51
N HIS A 75 21.32 13.02 10.62
CA HIS A 75 21.98 12.27 9.54
C HIS A 75 22.10 10.80 9.93
N ALA A 76 21.65 9.88 9.06
CA ALA A 76 21.87 8.46 9.27
C ALA A 76 23.38 8.16 9.32
N PRO A 77 23.91 7.52 10.37
CA PRO A 77 25.30 7.15 10.42
C PRO A 77 25.63 6.07 9.38
N HIS A 78 26.77 6.24 8.72
CA HIS A 78 27.40 5.20 7.91
C HIS A 78 27.84 4.07 8.84
N VAL A 79 27.35 2.86 8.60
CA VAL A 79 27.84 1.63 9.23
C VAL A 79 28.89 1.07 8.27
N ASP A 80 30.14 0.99 8.71
CA ASP A 80 31.22 0.37 7.93
C ASP A 80 30.97 -1.15 7.87
N THR A 81 30.13 -1.58 6.94
CA THR A 81 30.16 -2.95 6.43
C THR A 81 31.24 -3.02 5.35
N PRO A 82 32.15 -4.02 5.33
CA PRO A 82 33.04 -4.21 4.19
C PRO A 82 32.18 -4.40 2.94
N ASP A 83 32.25 -3.42 2.03
CA ASP A 83 31.46 -3.36 0.81
C ASP A 83 31.60 -4.66 -0.01
N THR A 84 30.47 -5.29 -0.28
CA THR A 84 30.37 -6.14 -1.46
C THR A 84 30.34 -5.21 -2.67
N THR A 85 31.32 -5.38 -3.56
CA THR A 85 31.46 -4.55 -4.76
C THR A 85 30.18 -4.57 -5.60
N THR A 86 29.54 -3.42 -5.74
CA THR A 86 28.47 -3.21 -6.71
C THR A 86 28.94 -3.63 -8.11
N PRO A 87 28.15 -4.42 -8.86
CA PRO A 87 28.48 -4.81 -10.22
C PRO A 87 28.80 -3.60 -11.10
N SER A 88 29.92 -3.63 -11.83
CA SER A 88 30.27 -2.58 -12.79
C SER A 88 29.47 -2.74 -14.08
N ASP A 89 29.32 -1.66 -14.87
CA ASP A 89 28.56 -1.58 -16.14
C ASP A 89 28.92 -2.65 -17.20
N ALA A 90 29.98 -3.43 -17.00
CA ALA A 90 30.29 -4.61 -17.82
C ALA A 90 29.36 -5.82 -17.56
N GLN A 91 28.72 -5.90 -16.39
CA GLN A 91 27.83 -7.02 -15.98
C GLN A 91 26.40 -6.89 -16.54
N LEU A 92 26.07 -5.77 -17.18
CA LEU A 92 24.79 -5.57 -17.88
C LEU A 92 24.65 -6.42 -19.15
N THR A 93 25.75 -6.98 -19.67
CA THR A 93 25.73 -7.82 -20.89
C THR A 93 25.28 -9.26 -20.64
N ASP A 94 25.37 -9.76 -19.40
CA ASP A 94 24.99 -11.13 -19.06
C ASP A 94 23.48 -11.26 -18.80
N VAL A 95 22.83 -10.18 -18.34
CA VAL A 95 21.37 -10.12 -18.22
C VAL A 95 20.69 -10.32 -19.59
N GLN A 96 21.23 -9.71 -20.64
CA GLN A 96 20.70 -9.86 -22.01
C GLN A 96 20.86 -11.29 -22.56
N LYS A 97 21.97 -11.97 -22.23
CA LYS A 97 22.19 -13.37 -22.60
C LYS A 97 21.27 -14.31 -21.83
N LEU A 98 21.02 -14.04 -20.55
CA LEU A 98 20.10 -14.82 -19.72
C LEU A 98 18.65 -14.66 -20.21
N GLN A 99 18.25 -13.45 -20.59
CA GLN A 99 16.94 -13.17 -21.19
C GLN A 99 16.78 -13.85 -22.56
N GLN A 100 17.82 -13.90 -23.39
CA GLN A 100 17.79 -14.67 -24.65
C GLN A 100 17.72 -16.18 -24.43
N ALA A 101 18.42 -16.72 -23.42
CA ALA A 101 18.38 -18.15 -23.08
C ALA A 101 16.99 -18.58 -22.58
N ILE A 102 16.36 -17.77 -21.72
CA ILE A 102 14.99 -17.98 -21.23
C ILE A 102 13.99 -17.89 -22.40
N ALA A 103 14.13 -16.89 -23.26
CA ALA A 103 13.26 -16.73 -24.44
C ALA A 103 13.42 -17.87 -25.47
N ALA A 104 14.59 -18.52 -25.51
CA ALA A 104 14.86 -19.70 -26.33
C ALA A 104 14.47 -21.03 -25.68
N GLY A 105 13.94 -21.01 -24.44
CA GLY A 105 13.52 -22.20 -23.69
C GLY A 105 14.68 -23.03 -23.11
N ALA A 106 15.88 -22.45 -22.97
CA ALA A 106 17.03 -23.11 -22.36
C ALA A 106 17.02 -22.91 -20.83
N ASP A 107 17.43 -23.94 -20.08
CA ASP A 107 17.57 -23.89 -18.63
C ASP A 107 18.80 -23.04 -18.23
N PRO A 108 18.62 -21.90 -17.54
CA PRO A 108 19.71 -21.01 -17.15
C PRO A 108 20.75 -21.65 -16.24
N THR A 109 20.39 -22.75 -15.54
CA THR A 109 21.30 -23.48 -14.64
C THR A 109 22.32 -24.35 -15.37
N GLN A 110 22.13 -24.59 -16.68
CA GLN A 110 23.03 -25.39 -17.51
C GLN A 110 23.84 -24.59 -18.52
N THR A 111 23.44 -23.34 -18.81
CA THR A 111 24.06 -22.51 -19.86
C THR A 111 24.76 -21.24 -19.37
N GLY A 112 24.58 -20.86 -18.09
CA GLY A 112 25.30 -19.74 -17.47
C GLY A 112 26.72 -20.11 -17.06
N GLU A 113 27.60 -19.11 -16.87
CA GLU A 113 28.88 -19.33 -16.19
C GLU A 113 28.60 -19.87 -14.78
N ALA A 114 29.38 -20.86 -14.34
CA ALA A 114 29.22 -21.46 -13.02
C ALA A 114 29.33 -20.38 -11.94
N THR A 115 28.36 -20.34 -11.03
CA THR A 115 28.50 -19.54 -9.81
C THR A 115 29.75 -20.01 -9.05
N ALA A 116 30.38 -19.14 -8.27
CA ALA A 116 31.66 -19.38 -7.58
C ALA A 116 31.67 -20.57 -6.59
N ALA A 117 30.63 -21.40 -6.56
CA ALA A 117 30.59 -22.72 -5.95
C ALA A 117 30.49 -23.78 -7.05
N GLY A 118 31.59 -24.02 -7.76
CA GLY A 118 31.71 -25.15 -8.68
C GLY A 118 31.80 -26.49 -7.92
N PRO A 119 31.35 -27.61 -8.50
CA PRO A 119 31.30 -28.92 -7.84
C PRO A 119 32.63 -29.71 -7.88
N GLU A 120 33.73 -29.11 -8.33
CA GLU A 120 35.03 -29.81 -8.44
C GLU A 120 36.02 -29.35 -7.37
N GLY A 121 36.32 -30.26 -6.46
CA GLY A 121 37.32 -30.06 -5.41
C GLY A 121 38.76 -30.13 -5.93
N GLY A 122 39.56 -29.15 -5.49
CA GLY A 122 40.93 -29.39 -5.03
C GLY A 122 42.08 -28.83 -5.89
N ASN A 123 42.57 -27.62 -5.54
CA ASN A 123 44.00 -27.36 -5.27
C ASN A 123 44.17 -26.05 -4.47
N PRO A 124 45.12 -25.93 -3.52
CA PRO A 124 45.07 -24.93 -2.46
C PRO A 124 45.83 -23.64 -2.82
N GLY A 125 45.16 -22.50 -2.67
CA GLY A 125 45.78 -21.19 -2.87
C GLY A 125 44.84 -19.98 -2.83
N GLY A 126 43.77 -20.01 -2.03
CA GLY A 126 42.84 -18.88 -1.88
C GLY A 126 42.29 -18.79 -0.46
N VAL A 127 42.34 -17.60 0.12
CA VAL A 127 41.91 -17.29 1.50
C VAL A 127 40.40 -17.12 1.51
N GLY A 128 39.67 -18.19 1.85
CA GLY A 128 38.21 -18.20 2.01
C GLY A 128 37.85 -19.30 3.01
N GLY A 129 37.08 -18.93 4.03
CA GLY A 129 36.76 -19.78 5.18
C GLY A 129 36.12 -21.11 4.78
N GLY A 130 36.66 -22.20 5.30
CA GLY A 130 36.10 -23.53 5.17
C GLY A 130 34.81 -23.63 5.98
N HIS A 131 33.68 -23.72 5.29
CA HIS A 131 32.49 -24.33 5.87
C HIS A 131 32.61 -25.84 5.60
N SER A 132 32.92 -26.61 6.63
CA SER A 132 32.62 -28.03 6.62
C SER A 132 31.09 -28.16 6.60
N PHE A 133 30.51 -28.62 5.49
CA PHE A 133 29.17 -29.18 5.56
C PHE A 133 29.28 -30.47 6.37
N VAL A 134 28.48 -30.59 7.42
CA VAL A 134 28.25 -31.88 8.05
C VAL A 134 27.32 -32.62 7.11
N LEU A 135 27.87 -33.53 6.31
CA LEU A 135 27.08 -34.61 5.74
C LEU A 135 26.80 -35.57 6.89
N LEU A 136 25.57 -35.53 7.40
CA LEU A 136 25.08 -36.61 8.24
C LEU A 136 24.88 -37.81 7.32
N GLU A 137 25.92 -38.63 7.16
CA GLU A 137 25.70 -40.00 6.74
C GLU A 137 24.96 -40.72 7.87
N GLU A 138 23.84 -41.32 7.52
CA GLU A 138 23.12 -42.26 8.38
C GLU A 138 24.05 -43.46 8.67
N VAL A 139 24.72 -43.42 9.82
CA VAL A 139 25.50 -44.54 10.37
C VAL A 139 24.69 -45.42 11.33
N GLY A 140 23.38 -45.19 11.43
CA GLY A 140 22.47 -46.05 12.17
C GLY A 140 21.63 -46.86 11.21
N GLY A 141 21.86 -48.18 11.14
CA GLY A 141 20.94 -49.06 10.43
C GLY A 141 19.53 -48.93 11.02
N GLU A 142 18.54 -48.80 10.15
CA GLU A 142 17.12 -48.97 10.44
C GLU A 142 16.92 -50.15 11.40
N VAL A 143 16.38 -49.87 12.58
CA VAL A 143 15.93 -50.90 13.51
C VAL A 143 14.42 -51.00 13.34
N ASP A 144 13.97 -51.99 12.57
CA ASP A 144 12.60 -52.45 12.63
C ASP A 144 12.30 -52.94 14.06
N PRO A 145 11.41 -52.30 14.83
CA PRO A 145 11.00 -52.85 16.11
C PRO A 145 10.11 -54.07 15.84
N LEU A 146 10.71 -55.26 15.95
CA LEU A 146 9.94 -56.50 16.05
C LEU A 146 9.27 -56.55 17.42
N ILE A 147 8.07 -55.97 17.54
CA ILE A 147 7.19 -56.23 18.69
C ILE A 147 6.68 -57.66 18.53
N GLY A 148 7.21 -58.56 19.35
CA GLY A 148 6.74 -59.93 19.44
C GLY A 148 7.76 -60.85 20.10
N PHE A 149 7.47 -61.28 21.33
CA PHE A 149 8.08 -62.52 21.82
C PHE A 149 7.47 -63.68 21.01
N PRO A 150 8.26 -64.59 20.46
CA PRO A 150 7.75 -65.90 20.08
C PRO A 150 7.33 -66.61 21.37
N THR A 151 6.03 -66.77 21.60
CA THR A 151 5.52 -67.70 22.61
C THR A 151 5.72 -69.12 22.09
N ALA A 152 6.96 -69.60 22.19
CA ALA A 152 7.20 -71.03 22.20
C ALA A 152 6.46 -71.61 23.40
N GLY A 153 5.48 -72.47 23.10
CA GLY A 153 4.57 -73.06 24.08
C GLY A 153 5.26 -73.69 25.28
N PHE A 154 4.50 -73.69 26.37
CA PHE A 154 4.77 -74.36 27.64
C PHE A 154 5.07 -75.85 27.41
N ASN A 155 6.34 -76.22 27.21
CA ASN A 155 6.76 -77.62 27.18
C ASN A 155 7.16 -78.06 28.59
N GLY A 156 6.20 -78.70 29.26
CA GLY A 156 6.47 -79.73 30.26
C GLY A 156 7.04 -79.27 31.59
N ILE A 157 6.16 -78.98 32.53
CA ILE A 157 6.45 -79.11 33.97
C ILE A 157 6.93 -80.54 34.26
N PRO A 158 8.10 -80.75 34.89
CA PRO A 158 8.47 -82.04 35.45
C PRO A 158 7.57 -82.35 36.65
N GLU A 159 6.95 -83.50 36.58
CA GLU A 159 6.27 -84.22 37.66
C GLU A 159 7.11 -84.18 38.95
N PHE A 160 6.61 -83.51 40.00
CA PHE A 160 7.23 -83.56 41.32
C PHE A 160 6.97 -84.94 41.96
N PRO A 161 8.00 -85.68 42.41
CA PRO A 161 7.79 -86.92 43.15
C PRO A 161 7.18 -86.63 44.52
N GLN A 162 6.13 -87.37 44.87
CA GLN A 162 5.51 -87.35 46.19
C GLN A 162 6.55 -87.57 47.31
N LEU A 163 6.69 -86.57 48.17
CA LEU A 163 7.40 -86.70 49.45
C LEU A 163 6.53 -87.55 50.39
N ARG A 164 6.86 -88.85 50.44
CA ARG A 164 6.34 -89.80 51.41
C ARG A 164 6.96 -89.50 52.77
N LEU A 165 6.32 -88.64 53.57
CA LEU A 165 6.65 -88.44 54.98
C LEU A 165 6.06 -89.60 55.79
N ALA A 166 6.92 -90.51 56.22
CA ALA A 166 6.54 -91.60 57.11
C ALA A 166 6.59 -91.13 58.57
N GLY A 167 5.46 -91.26 59.28
CA GLY A 167 5.45 -91.52 60.72
C GLY A 167 4.72 -90.48 61.58
N ASP A 168 3.41 -90.63 61.72
CA ASP A 168 2.71 -90.43 62.99
C ASP A 168 1.52 -91.42 63.08
N PRO A 169 1.41 -92.29 64.10
CA PRO A 169 0.35 -93.27 64.24
C PRO A 169 -0.68 -92.85 65.29
N ASP A 170 -1.86 -92.38 64.87
CA ASP A 170 -3.12 -92.47 65.64
C ASP A 170 -4.27 -92.11 64.68
N ASN A 171 -5.06 -93.06 64.15
CA ASN A 171 -6.19 -93.72 64.80
C ASN A 171 -7.54 -93.20 64.24
N THR A 172 -8.17 -94.11 63.48
CA THR A 172 -9.61 -94.27 63.23
C THR A 172 -10.41 -93.14 62.57
N GLY A 173 -10.93 -93.46 61.39
CA GLY A 173 -12.36 -93.29 61.11
C GLY A 173 -12.72 -92.43 59.91
N ASP A 174 -13.41 -93.06 58.96
CA ASP A 174 -14.33 -92.49 57.98
C ASP A 174 -13.73 -91.82 56.73
N ASP A 175 -13.48 -92.65 55.71
CA ASP A 175 -13.14 -92.22 54.35
C ASP A 175 -14.43 -91.88 53.60
N ALA A 176 -15.04 -90.75 53.96
CA ALA A 176 -16.00 -90.05 53.12
C ALA A 176 -15.20 -89.09 52.24
N THR A 177 -14.92 -89.48 51.00
CA THR A 177 -14.43 -88.55 49.97
C THR A 177 -15.41 -87.38 49.88
N PRO A 178 -15.01 -86.12 50.16
CA PRO A 178 -15.88 -84.99 49.91
C PRO A 178 -16.21 -84.96 48.42
N PRO A 179 -17.44 -84.58 48.02
CA PRO A 179 -17.75 -84.43 46.61
C PRO A 179 -16.80 -83.38 46.03
N VAL A 180 -16.04 -83.77 45.01
CA VAL A 180 -15.39 -82.79 44.14
C VAL A 180 -16.54 -82.07 43.44
N THR A 181 -16.94 -80.91 43.97
CA THR A 181 -17.77 -79.98 43.22
C THR A 181 -17.03 -79.65 41.93
N PRO A 182 -17.66 -79.75 40.75
CA PRO A 182 -17.05 -79.26 39.52
C PRO A 182 -16.63 -77.82 39.77
N GLU A 183 -15.36 -77.49 39.56
CA GLU A 183 -14.99 -76.08 39.47
C GLU A 183 -15.77 -75.52 38.28
N THR A 184 -16.58 -74.49 38.55
CA THR A 184 -17.20 -73.71 37.49
C THR A 184 -16.07 -73.13 36.65
N PRO A 185 -16.13 -73.24 35.31
CA PRO A 185 -15.15 -72.57 34.45
C PRO A 185 -15.14 -71.08 34.78
N ASP A 186 -14.00 -70.56 35.21
CA ASP A 186 -13.73 -69.14 35.43
C ASP A 186 -13.57 -68.46 34.06
N ASN A 187 -14.55 -67.66 33.65
CA ASN A 187 -14.59 -67.00 32.36
C ASN A 187 -14.34 -65.50 32.53
N PRO A 188 -13.41 -64.93 31.75
CA PRO A 188 -13.01 -63.54 31.95
C PRO A 188 -14.15 -62.57 31.62
N VAL A 189 -14.25 -61.49 32.41
CA VAL A 189 -14.97 -60.28 32.00
C VAL A 189 -14.22 -59.57 30.86
N THR A 190 -14.96 -59.08 29.85
CA THR A 190 -14.40 -58.32 28.73
C THR A 190 -15.25 -57.10 28.41
N LEU A 191 -14.60 -56.07 27.86
CA LEU A 191 -15.22 -54.86 27.34
C LEU A 191 -14.95 -54.79 25.84
N ASP A 192 -16.00 -54.55 25.06
CA ASP A 192 -15.92 -54.36 23.61
C ASP A 192 -16.66 -53.07 23.23
N GLY A 193 -16.11 -52.31 22.28
CA GLY A 193 -16.57 -50.95 21.94
C GLY A 193 -16.06 -49.84 22.87
N VAL A 194 -14.99 -50.10 23.64
CA VAL A 194 -14.21 -49.11 24.40
C VAL A 194 -12.72 -49.25 24.03
N ASN A 195 -11.90 -48.22 24.30
CA ASN A 195 -10.51 -48.11 23.83
C ASN A 195 -10.39 -48.14 22.29
N VAL A 196 -11.35 -47.56 21.58
CA VAL A 196 -11.33 -47.46 20.11
C VAL A 196 -10.23 -46.49 19.68
N GLU A 197 -9.38 -46.90 18.73
CA GLU A 197 -8.36 -46.01 18.16
C GLU A 197 -9.03 -44.80 17.50
N GLY A 198 -8.63 -43.60 17.94
CA GLY A 198 -9.28 -42.36 17.50
C GLY A 198 -10.56 -42.00 18.26
N GLY A 199 -10.89 -42.70 19.35
CA GLY A 199 -12.03 -42.40 20.24
C GLY A 199 -13.36 -42.96 19.74
N GLU A 200 -14.30 -43.18 20.67
CA GLU A 200 -15.62 -43.73 20.37
C GLU A 200 -16.57 -42.69 19.78
N LEU A 201 -16.41 -41.42 20.15
CA LEU A 201 -17.23 -40.31 19.67
C LEU A 201 -16.37 -39.12 19.23
N THR A 202 -16.91 -38.32 18.32
CA THR A 202 -16.34 -37.02 17.94
C THR A 202 -17.46 -35.98 17.88
N THR A 203 -17.28 -34.89 18.62
CA THR A 203 -18.09 -33.67 18.57
C THR A 203 -17.26 -32.55 17.97
N ASN A 204 -17.91 -31.53 17.41
CA ASN A 204 -17.22 -30.40 16.81
C ASN A 204 -17.86 -29.10 17.29
N GLU A 205 -17.02 -28.17 17.73
CA GLU A 205 -17.41 -26.87 18.30
C GLU A 205 -18.15 -25.97 17.31
N ALA A 206 -17.97 -26.16 16.00
CA ALA A 206 -18.68 -25.43 14.97
C ALA A 206 -20.19 -25.60 15.08
N ASN A 207 -20.64 -26.69 15.69
CA ASN A 207 -22.06 -26.97 15.92
C ASN A 207 -22.67 -26.17 17.09
N LEU A 208 -21.85 -25.51 17.92
CA LEU A 208 -22.31 -24.65 19.01
C LEU A 208 -23.10 -23.45 18.46
N ALA A 209 -23.80 -22.73 19.34
CA ALA A 209 -24.65 -21.62 18.93
C ALA A 209 -23.86 -20.50 18.23
N ASP A 210 -22.64 -20.25 18.70
CA ASP A 210 -21.75 -19.23 18.18
C ASP A 210 -20.72 -19.76 17.17
N GLY A 211 -20.71 -21.07 16.91
CA GLY A 211 -19.78 -21.69 15.97
C GLY A 211 -20.08 -21.40 14.50
N SER A 212 -19.11 -21.70 13.63
CA SER A 212 -19.15 -21.44 12.18
C SER A 212 -20.21 -22.25 11.42
N ALA A 213 -20.73 -23.34 12.00
CA ALA A 213 -21.71 -24.24 11.39
C ALA A 213 -22.79 -24.73 12.39
N SER A 214 -23.41 -23.79 13.11
CA SER A 214 -24.30 -24.09 14.23
C SER A 214 -25.34 -25.18 13.91
N ASN A 215 -25.35 -26.23 14.73
CA ASN A 215 -26.25 -27.37 14.61
C ASN A 215 -26.49 -28.00 15.99
N PRO A 216 -27.50 -27.52 16.73
CA PRO A 216 -27.80 -28.02 18.08
C PRO A 216 -28.07 -29.54 18.15
N GLY A 217 -28.49 -30.17 17.04
CA GLY A 217 -28.72 -31.61 16.98
C GLY A 217 -27.44 -32.44 16.93
N ALA A 218 -26.33 -31.87 16.48
CA ALA A 218 -25.02 -32.53 16.43
C ALA A 218 -24.22 -32.41 17.74
N LEU A 219 -24.66 -31.55 18.67
CA LEU A 219 -24.05 -31.43 19.99
C LEU A 219 -24.28 -32.67 20.86
N VAL A 220 -25.33 -33.45 20.59
CA VAL A 220 -25.65 -34.68 21.31
C VAL A 220 -25.31 -35.89 20.45
N GLN A 221 -24.26 -36.62 20.84
CA GLN A 221 -23.85 -37.85 20.19
C GLN A 221 -24.29 -39.07 21.02
N ASN A 222 -24.63 -40.16 20.35
CA ASN A 222 -25.09 -41.39 20.98
C ASN A 222 -24.07 -42.50 20.73
N GLY A 223 -23.84 -43.37 21.71
CA GLY A 223 -22.92 -44.49 21.57
C GLY A 223 -23.36 -45.71 22.40
N THR A 224 -22.73 -46.84 22.11
CA THR A 224 -22.94 -48.08 22.85
C THR A 224 -21.63 -48.86 22.94
N PHE A 225 -21.42 -49.53 24.07
CA PHE A 225 -20.39 -50.55 24.22
C PHE A 225 -20.99 -51.78 24.92
N THR A 226 -20.29 -52.91 24.91
CA THR A 226 -20.75 -54.15 25.51
C THR A 226 -19.83 -54.64 26.62
N VAL A 227 -20.44 -55.12 27.70
CA VAL A 227 -19.76 -55.84 28.78
C VAL A 227 -20.16 -57.31 28.70
N SER A 228 -19.18 -58.21 28.54
CA SER A 228 -19.41 -59.64 28.60
C SER A 228 -18.82 -60.19 29.89
N ALA A 229 -19.67 -60.69 30.79
CA ALA A 229 -19.28 -61.30 32.06
C ALA A 229 -20.06 -62.62 32.23
N PRO A 230 -19.56 -63.74 31.68
CA PRO A 230 -20.29 -65.02 31.67
C PRO A 230 -20.59 -65.56 33.07
N ASP A 231 -19.74 -65.26 34.06
CA ASP A 231 -19.93 -65.63 35.48
C ASP A 231 -20.80 -64.64 36.27
N GLY A 232 -21.32 -63.63 35.58
CA GLY A 232 -22.21 -62.62 36.12
C GLY A 232 -21.47 -61.35 36.55
N LEU A 233 -21.92 -60.21 36.02
CA LEU A 233 -21.34 -58.91 36.33
C LEU A 233 -21.67 -58.49 37.77
N SER A 234 -20.66 -58.24 38.59
CA SER A 234 -20.80 -57.78 39.99
C SER A 234 -20.80 -56.26 40.09
N SER A 235 -19.93 -55.57 39.36
CA SER A 235 -19.90 -54.11 39.32
C SER A 235 -19.51 -53.55 37.96
N LEU A 236 -20.02 -52.36 37.65
CA LEU A 236 -19.65 -51.58 36.48
C LEU A 236 -19.57 -50.11 36.90
N SER A 237 -18.39 -49.52 36.75
CA SER A 237 -18.13 -48.10 36.97
C SER A 237 -17.79 -47.43 35.65
N ILE A 238 -18.37 -46.27 35.39
CA ILE A 238 -18.13 -45.46 34.18
C ILE A 238 -17.92 -44.02 34.62
N GLY A 239 -16.80 -43.39 34.25
CA GLY A 239 -16.52 -41.99 34.59
C GLY A 239 -16.59 -41.69 36.10
N GLY A 240 -16.37 -42.71 36.94
CA GLY A 240 -16.44 -42.59 38.40
C GLY A 240 -17.82 -42.80 39.04
N ILE A 241 -18.89 -43.00 38.27
CA ILE A 241 -20.20 -43.44 38.83
C ILE A 241 -20.33 -44.96 38.78
N ASN A 242 -20.90 -45.54 39.82
CA ASN A 242 -21.22 -46.97 39.84
C ASN A 242 -22.58 -47.18 39.17
N VAL A 243 -22.54 -47.69 37.94
CA VAL A 243 -23.71 -48.01 37.11
C VAL A 243 -24.31 -49.35 37.50
N ILE A 244 -23.48 -50.30 37.94
CA ILE A 244 -23.92 -51.59 38.51
C ILE A 244 -23.16 -51.80 39.81
N SER A 245 -23.86 -52.24 40.86
CA SER A 245 -23.27 -52.55 42.17
C SER A 245 -23.93 -53.79 42.77
N GLY A 246 -23.12 -54.79 43.10
CA GLY A 246 -23.60 -56.09 43.59
C GLY A 246 -24.49 -56.83 42.58
N GLY A 247 -24.22 -56.68 41.29
CA GLY A 247 -24.98 -57.25 40.18
C GLY A 247 -26.33 -56.59 39.90
N VAL A 248 -26.63 -55.47 40.57
CA VAL A 248 -27.88 -54.72 40.39
C VAL A 248 -27.59 -53.42 39.63
N PRO A 249 -28.23 -53.19 38.46
CA PRO A 249 -28.15 -51.91 37.77
C PRO A 249 -28.75 -50.78 38.61
N ALA A 250 -28.08 -49.63 38.62
CA ALA A 250 -28.63 -48.39 39.11
C ALA A 250 -29.83 -47.93 38.25
N GLY A 251 -30.62 -46.97 38.74
CA GLY A 251 -31.68 -46.36 37.93
C GLY A 251 -31.09 -45.50 36.82
N PHE A 252 -31.68 -45.57 35.61
CA PHE A 252 -31.26 -44.79 34.44
C PHE A 252 -32.28 -43.69 34.10
N PRO A 253 -31.85 -42.55 33.51
CA PRO A 253 -30.47 -42.21 33.16
C PRO A 253 -29.59 -41.83 34.35
N GLN A 254 -28.27 -41.99 34.20
CA GLN A 254 -27.25 -41.48 35.12
C GLN A 254 -26.38 -40.46 34.36
N THR A 255 -26.01 -39.35 34.99
CA THR A 255 -25.30 -38.26 34.32
C THR A 255 -24.04 -37.88 35.08
N ILE A 256 -22.98 -37.60 34.33
CA ILE A 256 -21.70 -37.12 34.81
C ILE A 256 -21.36 -35.85 34.03
N THR A 257 -20.90 -34.82 34.75
CA THR A 257 -20.27 -33.66 34.15
C THR A 257 -18.77 -33.91 34.11
N SER A 258 -18.17 -33.79 32.95
CA SER A 258 -16.75 -33.98 32.75
C SER A 258 -15.93 -32.84 33.37
N ALA A 259 -14.61 -32.96 33.37
CA ALA A 259 -13.73 -31.91 33.88
C ALA A 259 -13.82 -30.62 33.06
N LEU A 260 -14.16 -30.73 31.77
CA LEU A 260 -14.36 -29.61 30.87
C LEU A 260 -15.78 -29.02 30.96
N GLY A 261 -16.72 -29.68 31.67
CA GLY A 261 -18.08 -29.18 31.86
C GLY A 261 -19.12 -29.82 30.94
N ASN A 262 -18.68 -30.65 29.99
CA ASN A 262 -19.53 -31.43 29.09
C ASN A 262 -20.25 -32.56 29.82
N THR A 263 -21.29 -33.12 29.19
CA THR A 263 -22.20 -34.05 29.88
C THR A 263 -22.19 -35.43 29.25
N LEU A 264 -21.75 -36.45 30.00
CA LEU A 264 -21.93 -37.86 29.67
C LEU A 264 -23.16 -38.40 30.42
N THR A 265 -24.12 -38.97 29.69
CA THR A 265 -25.32 -39.60 30.25
C THR A 265 -25.38 -41.06 29.87
N ILE A 266 -25.34 -41.96 30.86
CA ILE A 266 -25.60 -43.38 30.66
C ILE A 266 -27.11 -43.59 30.64
N THR A 267 -27.65 -44.00 29.50
CA THR A 267 -29.09 -44.06 29.24
C THR A 267 -29.70 -45.42 29.55
N GLY A 268 -28.90 -46.48 29.57
CA GLY A 268 -29.38 -47.81 29.94
C GLY A 268 -28.32 -48.90 29.90
N TYR A 269 -28.70 -50.05 30.48
CA TYR A 269 -27.96 -51.31 30.42
C TYR A 269 -28.94 -52.46 30.17
N ASP A 270 -28.68 -53.28 29.15
CA ASP A 270 -29.42 -54.52 28.90
C ASP A 270 -28.66 -55.73 29.47
N PRO A 271 -29.15 -56.34 30.57
CA PRO A 271 -28.47 -57.47 31.21
C PRO A 271 -28.45 -58.75 30.36
N THR A 272 -29.27 -58.84 29.31
CA THR A 272 -29.32 -60.02 28.44
C THR A 272 -28.20 -60.01 27.41
N THR A 273 -27.90 -58.82 26.89
CA THR A 273 -26.92 -58.61 25.80
C THR A 273 -25.62 -57.99 26.30
N GLY A 274 -25.60 -57.43 27.50
CA GLY A 274 -24.46 -56.70 28.07
C GLY A 274 -24.29 -55.30 27.50
N VAL A 275 -25.22 -54.81 26.67
CA VAL A 275 -25.13 -53.51 26.00
C VAL A 275 -25.36 -52.38 27.00
N VAL A 276 -24.42 -51.45 27.05
CA VAL A 276 -24.53 -50.15 27.73
C VAL A 276 -24.79 -49.09 26.66
N SER A 277 -25.83 -48.29 26.84
CA SER A 277 -26.14 -47.15 25.97
C SER A 277 -25.81 -45.84 26.68
N TYR A 278 -25.26 -44.87 25.95
CA TYR A 278 -24.90 -43.57 26.48
C TYR A 278 -25.07 -42.45 25.44
N THR A 279 -25.16 -41.22 25.94
CA THR A 279 -25.10 -40.00 25.13
C THR A 279 -24.04 -39.07 25.70
N TYR A 280 -23.33 -38.37 24.82
CA TYR A 280 -22.44 -37.28 25.18
C TYR A 280 -23.01 -35.97 24.63
N THR A 281 -22.95 -34.90 25.41
CA THR A 281 -23.39 -33.55 25.02
C THR A 281 -22.24 -32.57 25.19
N LEU A 282 -21.78 -31.98 24.08
CA LEU A 282 -20.89 -30.81 24.07
C LEU A 282 -21.72 -29.59 24.48
N THR A 283 -21.32 -28.93 25.57
CA THR A 283 -22.11 -27.86 26.20
C THR A 283 -21.60 -26.46 25.93
N ASP A 284 -20.28 -26.31 25.75
CA ASP A 284 -19.62 -25.03 25.48
C ASP A 284 -18.39 -25.27 24.61
N ASN A 285 -17.76 -24.18 24.16
CA ASN A 285 -16.46 -24.26 23.48
C ASN A 285 -15.35 -24.60 24.49
N GLU A 286 -14.27 -25.21 24.03
CA GLU A 286 -13.12 -25.54 24.85
C GLU A 286 -11.89 -24.74 24.41
N THR A 287 -10.89 -24.63 25.27
CA THR A 287 -9.62 -23.99 24.88
C THR A 287 -8.70 -25.02 24.26
N HIS A 288 -8.35 -24.85 22.98
CA HIS A 288 -7.40 -25.73 22.32
C HIS A 288 -5.97 -25.16 22.36
N PRO A 289 -4.95 -25.97 22.04
CA PRO A 289 -3.59 -25.47 21.86
C PRO A 289 -3.48 -24.53 20.66
N ALA A 290 -2.99 -23.31 20.89
CA ALA A 290 -2.75 -22.31 19.85
C ALA A 290 -1.92 -22.82 18.66
N GLY A 291 -2.28 -22.39 17.44
CA GLY A 291 -1.50 -22.61 16.22
C GLY A 291 -1.86 -23.92 15.50
N GLY A 292 -3.11 -24.33 15.62
CA GLY A 292 -3.53 -25.70 15.40
C GLY A 292 -4.44 -25.96 14.21
N GLY A 293 -5.15 -24.99 13.63
CA GLY A 293 -6.25 -25.35 12.74
C GLY A 293 -7.26 -26.26 13.48
N ALA A 294 -8.15 -26.94 12.76
CA ALA A 294 -9.11 -27.84 13.39
C ALA A 294 -8.40 -29.04 14.07
N ASN A 295 -8.03 -28.86 15.33
CA ASN A 295 -7.34 -29.82 16.17
C ASN A 295 -8.37 -30.49 17.12
N ASN A 296 -7.92 -31.46 17.90
CA ASN A 296 -8.78 -32.19 18.83
C ASN A 296 -8.21 -32.16 20.24
N ILE A 297 -9.08 -31.99 21.22
CA ILE A 297 -8.85 -32.45 22.59
C ILE A 297 -9.70 -33.70 22.86
N THR A 298 -9.23 -34.56 23.75
CA THR A 298 -9.92 -35.82 24.08
C THR A 298 -10.30 -35.86 25.54
N GLU A 299 -11.58 -36.10 25.81
CA GLU A 299 -12.07 -36.44 27.15
C GLU A 299 -12.10 -37.94 27.34
N GLN A 300 -11.57 -38.41 28.46
CA GLN A 300 -11.50 -39.85 28.76
C GLN A 300 -12.32 -40.18 30.01
N PHE A 301 -13.23 -41.13 29.87
CA PHE A 301 -14.08 -41.63 30.95
C PHE A 301 -13.68 -43.07 31.27
N PRO A 302 -13.03 -43.34 32.43
CA PRO A 302 -12.63 -44.69 32.81
C PRO A 302 -13.83 -45.62 32.95
N VAL A 303 -13.73 -46.82 32.38
CA VAL A 303 -14.69 -47.91 32.47
C VAL A 303 -14.04 -49.08 33.21
N VAL A 304 -14.67 -49.55 34.28
CA VAL A 304 -14.18 -50.69 35.07
C VAL A 304 -15.33 -51.65 35.31
N ALA A 305 -15.19 -52.89 34.84
CA ALA A 305 -16.14 -53.98 35.06
C ALA A 305 -15.49 -55.06 35.92
N VAL A 306 -16.23 -55.59 36.89
CA VAL A 306 -15.81 -56.70 37.76
C VAL A 306 -16.94 -57.73 37.81
N ASP A 307 -16.65 -59.00 37.59
CA ASP A 307 -17.62 -60.10 37.74
C ASP A 307 -17.68 -60.64 39.17
N THR A 308 -18.41 -61.74 39.36
CA THR A 308 -18.80 -62.26 40.68
C THR A 308 -17.70 -63.03 41.39
N ASP A 309 -16.75 -63.59 40.65
CA ASP A 309 -15.53 -64.24 41.13
C ASP A 309 -14.32 -63.28 41.22
N GLY A 310 -14.40 -62.09 40.62
CA GLY A 310 -13.51 -60.96 40.90
C GLY A 310 -12.56 -60.61 39.75
N ASP A 311 -12.74 -61.23 38.60
CA ASP A 311 -12.07 -60.89 37.35
C ASP A 311 -12.44 -59.46 36.93
N THR A 312 -11.47 -58.74 36.36
CA THR A 312 -11.60 -57.30 36.10
C THR A 312 -11.22 -56.94 34.67
N ALA A 313 -12.06 -56.13 34.01
CA ALA A 313 -11.76 -55.50 32.73
C ALA A 313 -11.80 -53.98 32.87
N THR A 314 -10.83 -53.31 32.23
CA THR A 314 -10.70 -51.85 32.24
C THR A 314 -10.60 -51.32 30.83
N GLY A 315 -11.20 -50.16 30.59
CA GLY A 315 -11.03 -49.39 29.36
C GLY A 315 -11.34 -47.92 29.58
N THR A 316 -11.31 -47.13 28.52
CA THR A 316 -11.75 -45.75 28.53
C THR A 316 -12.77 -45.54 27.42
N LEU A 317 -13.78 -44.73 27.73
CA LEU A 317 -14.63 -44.11 26.73
C LEU A 317 -14.01 -42.74 26.43
N ASP A 318 -13.50 -42.58 25.22
CA ASP A 318 -12.79 -41.42 24.71
C ASP A 318 -13.71 -40.64 23.76
N VAL A 319 -13.86 -39.35 24.03
CA VAL A 319 -14.65 -38.42 23.20
C VAL A 319 -13.74 -37.32 22.71
N ASN A 320 -13.58 -37.20 21.39
CA ASN A 320 -12.84 -36.10 20.81
C ASN A 320 -13.75 -34.89 20.62
N ILE A 321 -13.23 -33.71 20.95
CA ILE A 321 -13.84 -32.42 20.69
C ILE A 321 -12.95 -31.75 19.67
N THR A 322 -13.48 -31.53 18.46
CA THR A 322 -12.79 -30.84 17.38
C THR A 322 -13.06 -29.34 17.46
N ASP A 323 -11.98 -28.57 17.37
CA ASP A 323 -11.98 -27.12 17.38
C ASP A 323 -12.72 -26.48 16.18
N ASP A 324 -13.21 -25.26 16.38
CA ASP A 324 -13.87 -24.42 15.39
C ASP A 324 -13.07 -23.17 15.06
N VAL A 325 -12.26 -23.26 14.01
CA VAL A 325 -11.33 -22.21 13.60
C VAL A 325 -12.01 -20.97 12.99
N PRO A 326 -11.34 -19.79 13.04
CA PRO A 326 -11.82 -18.56 12.42
C PRO A 326 -11.84 -18.64 10.89
N GLN A 327 -12.81 -17.97 10.31
CA GLN A 327 -13.03 -17.84 8.87
C GLN A 327 -13.13 -16.34 8.53
N ALA A 328 -12.00 -15.76 8.10
CA ALA A 328 -11.97 -14.41 7.53
C ALA A 328 -12.37 -14.47 6.04
N ILE A 329 -13.19 -13.53 5.58
CA ILE A 329 -13.71 -13.48 4.22
C ILE A 329 -13.38 -12.13 3.59
N ASP A 330 -12.86 -12.14 2.36
CA ASP A 330 -12.48 -10.92 1.64
C ASP A 330 -13.60 -9.85 1.64
N ASP A 331 -13.17 -8.61 1.90
CA ASP A 331 -14.00 -7.44 2.04
C ASP A 331 -13.87 -6.49 0.86
N SER A 332 -14.91 -5.70 0.63
CA SER A 332 -14.87 -4.58 -0.30
C SER A 332 -15.68 -3.41 0.22
N HIS A 333 -15.42 -2.23 -0.35
CA HIS A 333 -16.19 -1.03 -0.06
C HIS A 333 -17.06 -0.65 -1.27
N ALA A 334 -18.32 -0.25 -1.03
CA ALA A 334 -19.26 0.06 -2.09
C ALA A 334 -18.93 1.36 -2.84
N ASN A 335 -18.28 2.31 -2.17
CA ASN A 335 -17.82 3.57 -2.75
C ASN A 335 -16.37 3.47 -3.23
N THR A 336 -15.99 4.39 -4.12
CA THR A 336 -14.64 4.57 -4.63
C THR A 336 -14.03 5.83 -4.03
N ALA A 337 -12.82 5.75 -3.50
CA ALA A 337 -12.10 6.92 -3.02
C ALA A 337 -11.73 7.81 -4.22
N SER A 338 -11.89 9.12 -4.07
CA SER A 338 -11.54 10.10 -5.11
C SER A 338 -11.14 11.43 -4.48
N GLU A 339 -10.75 12.40 -5.30
CA GLU A 339 -10.42 13.75 -4.83
C GLU A 339 -11.60 14.46 -4.16
N THR A 340 -12.83 14.04 -4.49
CA THR A 340 -14.07 14.54 -3.86
C THR A 340 -14.53 13.67 -2.68
N LEU A 341 -13.95 12.48 -2.51
CA LEU A 341 -14.21 11.55 -1.41
C LEU A 341 -12.91 10.92 -0.93
N VAL A 342 -12.16 11.70 -0.15
CA VAL A 342 -10.80 11.33 0.28
C VAL A 342 -10.77 10.34 1.46
N THR A 343 -11.91 9.98 2.03
CA THR A 343 -11.99 9.08 3.18
C THR A 343 -13.08 8.04 3.01
N LEU A 344 -12.73 6.77 3.24
CA LEU A 344 -13.67 5.66 3.32
C LEU A 344 -13.63 5.07 4.73
N THR A 345 -14.80 4.77 5.32
CA THR A 345 -14.91 4.12 6.62
C THR A 345 -15.78 2.87 6.52
N GLY A 346 -15.44 1.82 7.26
CA GLY A 346 -16.17 0.55 7.22
C GLY A 346 -15.79 -0.40 8.34
N ASN A 347 -16.18 -1.66 8.22
CA ASN A 347 -15.83 -2.75 9.13
C ASN A 347 -15.60 -4.03 8.33
N VAL A 348 -14.57 -4.81 8.66
CA VAL A 348 -14.24 -6.11 8.04
C VAL A 348 -14.96 -7.31 8.68
N LEU A 349 -15.46 -7.18 9.91
CA LEU A 349 -16.11 -8.27 10.62
C LEU A 349 -17.53 -8.70 10.15
N PRO A 350 -18.34 -7.93 9.39
CA PRO A 350 -19.73 -8.32 9.13
C PRO A 350 -19.96 -9.66 8.45
N ASN A 351 -18.98 -10.15 7.67
CA ASN A 351 -18.99 -11.42 6.94
C ASN A 351 -18.01 -12.45 7.52
N ASP A 352 -17.30 -12.11 8.59
CA ASP A 352 -16.33 -12.99 9.24
C ASP A 352 -16.97 -13.84 10.34
N HIS A 353 -16.39 -15.03 10.56
CA HIS A 353 -16.72 -15.89 11.69
C HIS A 353 -15.47 -16.14 12.53
N GLN A 354 -15.55 -15.87 13.84
CA GLN A 354 -14.43 -16.10 14.75
C GLN A 354 -14.28 -17.55 15.21
N GLY A 355 -15.22 -18.44 14.87
CA GLY A 355 -15.34 -19.71 15.55
C GLY A 355 -16.28 -19.65 16.76
N ALA A 356 -16.33 -20.73 17.53
CA ALA A 356 -17.17 -20.85 18.71
C ALA A 356 -16.62 -20.07 19.91
N ASP A 357 -15.30 -19.86 19.98
CA ASP A 357 -14.54 -19.24 21.06
C ASP A 357 -14.23 -17.76 20.77
N ARG A 358 -15.26 -16.91 20.85
CA ARG A 358 -15.15 -15.52 20.36
C ARG A 358 -14.35 -14.59 21.27
N ILE A 359 -13.59 -13.67 20.67
CA ILE A 359 -13.09 -12.46 21.32
C ILE A 359 -14.16 -11.36 21.29
N PRO A 360 -14.58 -10.81 22.46
CA PRO A 360 -15.53 -9.71 22.50
C PRO A 360 -15.00 -8.42 21.85
N THR A 361 -15.81 -7.80 21.00
CA THR A 361 -15.51 -6.51 20.37
C THR A 361 -15.85 -5.34 21.30
N GLY A 362 -14.92 -4.40 21.47
CA GLY A 362 -15.08 -3.13 22.16
C GLY A 362 -14.55 -1.97 21.31
N PRO A 363 -14.48 -0.72 21.83
CA PRO A 363 -13.95 0.40 21.07
C PRO A 363 -12.49 0.20 20.63
N ASP A 364 -11.66 -0.39 21.51
CA ASP A 364 -10.22 -0.60 21.29
C ASP A 364 -9.82 -2.08 21.45
N SER A 365 -10.79 -3.00 21.40
CA SER A 365 -10.57 -4.44 21.55
C SER A 365 -11.39 -5.23 20.53
N GLY A 366 -10.89 -6.39 20.12
CA GLY A 366 -11.60 -7.29 19.22
C GLY A 366 -10.64 -8.30 18.58
N PRO A 367 -11.13 -9.13 17.66
CA PRO A 367 -10.40 -10.25 17.09
C PRO A 367 -9.42 -9.86 15.98
N ILE A 368 -9.34 -8.58 15.61
CA ILE A 368 -8.47 -8.12 14.52
C ILE A 368 -7.14 -7.61 15.07
N ILE A 369 -6.05 -7.94 14.39
CA ILE A 369 -4.76 -7.30 14.62
C ILE A 369 -4.77 -5.90 13.99
N GLY A 370 -5.10 -4.89 14.81
CA GLY A 370 -5.17 -3.49 14.38
C GLY A 370 -3.80 -2.89 14.03
N GLY A 371 -3.80 -1.83 13.20
CA GLY A 371 -2.59 -1.17 12.74
C GLY A 371 -2.84 0.01 11.80
N THR A 372 -1.75 0.65 11.39
CA THR A 372 -1.74 1.63 10.30
C THR A 372 -0.92 1.06 9.16
N PHE A 373 -1.52 1.01 7.98
CA PHE A 373 -0.96 0.39 6.78
C PHE A 373 -0.89 1.44 5.67
N THR A 374 0.30 1.66 5.13
CA THR A 374 0.49 2.52 3.96
C THR A 374 0.20 1.70 2.70
N GLY A 375 -0.77 2.16 1.92
CA GLY A 375 -1.11 1.61 0.61
C GLY A 375 -0.35 2.31 -0.52
N THR A 376 -0.80 2.03 -1.74
CA THR A 376 -0.23 2.61 -2.98
C THR A 376 -0.64 4.06 -3.17
N TYR A 377 -1.89 4.39 -2.86
CA TYR A 377 -2.50 5.70 -3.07
C TYR A 377 -2.88 6.42 -1.76
N GLY A 378 -2.85 5.70 -0.63
CA GLY A 378 -3.34 6.24 0.64
C GLY A 378 -2.87 5.47 1.87
N THR A 379 -3.55 5.68 3.00
CA THR A 379 -3.24 5.02 4.29
C THR A 379 -4.52 4.46 4.90
N LEU A 380 -4.46 3.21 5.36
CA LEU A 380 -5.51 2.53 6.12
C LEU A 380 -5.17 2.53 7.61
N VAL A 381 -6.11 2.95 8.44
CA VAL A 381 -6.10 2.68 9.89
C VAL A 381 -7.16 1.63 10.16
N LEU A 382 -6.75 0.45 10.63
CA LEU A 382 -7.62 -0.67 10.99
C LEU A 382 -7.57 -0.86 12.50
N ASN A 383 -8.74 -0.87 13.16
CA ASN A 383 -8.85 -1.02 14.60
C ASN A 383 -9.10 -2.49 14.99
N PRO A 384 -8.77 -2.89 16.24
CA PRO A 384 -8.99 -4.27 16.69
C PRO A 384 -10.45 -4.76 16.62
N ASN A 385 -11.42 -3.85 16.62
CA ASN A 385 -12.85 -4.16 16.46
C ASN A 385 -13.30 -4.26 14.99
N GLY A 386 -12.36 -4.35 14.06
CA GLY A 386 -12.58 -4.44 12.62
C GLY A 386 -12.97 -3.14 11.93
N THR A 387 -13.27 -2.06 12.66
CA THR A 387 -13.55 -0.77 12.03
C THR A 387 -12.29 -0.22 11.37
N TYR A 388 -12.44 0.38 10.19
CA TYR A 388 -11.33 0.99 9.48
C TYR A 388 -11.64 2.40 8.98
N THR A 389 -10.58 3.17 8.74
CA THR A 389 -10.59 4.43 8.00
C THR A 389 -9.46 4.41 6.98
N TYR A 390 -9.80 4.44 5.69
CA TYR A 390 -8.85 4.66 4.61
C TYR A 390 -8.84 6.14 4.23
N THR A 391 -7.66 6.74 4.12
CA THR A 391 -7.46 8.12 3.68
C THR A 391 -6.63 8.13 2.41
N LEU A 392 -7.21 8.65 1.32
CA LEU A 392 -6.54 8.84 0.05
C LEU A 392 -5.55 10.00 0.15
N ASN A 393 -4.37 9.86 -0.45
CA ASN A 393 -3.40 10.93 -0.63
C ASN A 393 -3.43 11.40 -2.10
N THR A 394 -4.16 12.48 -2.38
CA THR A 394 -4.28 13.03 -3.75
C THR A 394 -2.99 13.64 -4.29
N SER A 395 -1.99 13.87 -3.42
CA SER A 395 -0.66 14.33 -3.83
C SER A 395 0.33 13.18 -4.02
N ASP A 396 -0.10 11.92 -3.86
CA ASP A 396 0.77 10.77 -4.08
C ASP A 396 1.17 10.67 -5.57
N PRO A 397 2.46 10.50 -5.91
CA PRO A 397 2.90 10.38 -7.29
C PRO A 397 2.22 9.23 -8.06
N GLN A 398 1.87 8.12 -7.39
CA GLN A 398 1.17 7.00 -8.02
C GLN A 398 -0.30 7.33 -8.27
N PHE A 399 -0.93 8.14 -7.42
CA PHE A 399 -2.28 8.64 -7.66
C PHE A 399 -2.30 9.62 -8.83
N VAL A 400 -1.36 10.58 -8.86
CA VAL A 400 -1.18 11.53 -9.98
C VAL A 400 -0.91 10.78 -11.29
N ALA A 401 -0.16 9.67 -11.24
CA ALA A 401 0.12 8.83 -12.41
C ALA A 401 -1.08 8.03 -12.92
N LEU A 402 -2.23 8.02 -12.22
CA LEU A 402 -3.48 7.49 -12.78
C LEU A 402 -4.01 8.36 -13.92
N HIS A 403 -3.59 9.63 -13.99
CA HIS A 403 -4.11 10.65 -14.91
C HIS A 403 -5.60 10.92 -14.70
N GLY A 404 -6.12 12.02 -15.26
CA GLY A 404 -7.53 12.37 -15.12
C GLY A 404 -8.44 11.25 -15.63
N GLY A 405 -9.41 10.83 -14.82
CA GLY A 405 -10.32 9.72 -15.15
C GLY A 405 -9.75 8.31 -14.96
N GLY A 406 -8.52 8.16 -14.46
CA GLY A 406 -7.90 6.87 -14.15
C GLY A 406 -8.44 6.19 -12.90
N SER A 407 -8.22 4.87 -12.78
CA SER A 407 -8.61 4.09 -11.60
C SER A 407 -7.51 3.15 -11.12
N GLY A 408 -7.47 2.91 -9.83
CA GLY A 408 -6.56 2.00 -9.16
C GLY A 408 -7.25 1.17 -8.08
N THR A 409 -6.55 0.17 -7.57
CA THR A 409 -7.04 -0.72 -6.51
C THR A 409 -6.02 -0.77 -5.38
N GLU A 410 -6.51 -0.70 -4.15
CA GLU A 410 -5.77 -1.00 -2.93
C GLU A 410 -6.16 -2.37 -2.40
N THR A 411 -5.21 -3.08 -1.81
CA THR A 411 -5.46 -4.37 -1.18
C THR A 411 -4.68 -4.45 0.11
N PHE A 412 -5.40 -4.59 1.23
CA PHE A 412 -4.82 -4.71 2.57
C PHE A 412 -5.19 -6.07 3.15
N THR A 413 -4.20 -6.91 3.42
CA THR A 413 -4.41 -8.18 4.12
C THR A 413 -4.55 -7.92 5.62
N TYR A 414 -5.57 -8.49 6.24
CA TYR A 414 -5.77 -8.46 7.69
C TYR A 414 -5.83 -9.88 8.26
N THR A 415 -5.69 -9.98 9.59
CA THR A 415 -5.72 -11.24 10.33
C THR A 415 -6.80 -11.18 11.40
N LEU A 416 -7.69 -12.18 11.35
CA LEU A 416 -8.70 -12.49 12.36
C LEU A 416 -8.15 -13.56 13.30
N THR A 417 -8.33 -13.38 14.60
CA THR A 417 -7.86 -14.29 15.65
C THR A 417 -8.99 -14.56 16.64
N ASP A 418 -9.15 -15.81 17.03
CA ASP A 418 -10.11 -16.27 18.05
C ASP A 418 -9.49 -16.25 19.46
N ALA A 419 -10.18 -16.81 20.45
CA ALA A 419 -9.77 -16.69 21.85
C ALA A 419 -8.59 -17.59 22.23
N ASP A 420 -8.42 -18.74 21.57
CA ASP A 420 -7.31 -19.65 21.83
C ASP A 420 -6.06 -19.42 20.95
N GLY A 421 -6.20 -18.57 19.92
CA GLY A 421 -5.10 -17.97 19.17
C GLY A 421 -4.94 -18.48 17.75
N ASP A 422 -5.90 -19.24 17.25
CA ASP A 422 -5.99 -19.63 15.86
C ASP A 422 -6.31 -18.42 14.97
N THR A 423 -5.85 -18.47 13.71
CA THR A 423 -5.86 -17.29 12.84
C THR A 423 -6.35 -17.57 11.42
N SER A 424 -7.01 -16.57 10.86
CA SER A 424 -7.52 -16.58 9.48
C SER A 424 -7.18 -15.25 8.80
N THR A 425 -6.87 -15.27 7.51
CA THR A 425 -6.49 -14.06 6.76
C THR A 425 -7.43 -13.79 5.60
N ALA A 426 -7.78 -12.53 5.39
CA ALA A 426 -8.56 -12.06 4.25
C ALA A 426 -8.07 -10.67 3.81
N ASN A 427 -8.58 -10.20 2.68
CA ASN A 427 -8.19 -8.93 2.07
C ASN A 427 -9.33 -7.92 2.10
N LEU A 428 -9.01 -6.70 2.53
CA LEU A 428 -9.83 -5.52 2.27
C LEU A 428 -9.42 -4.89 0.93
N VAL A 429 -10.31 -4.95 -0.06
CA VAL A 429 -10.10 -4.39 -1.39
C VAL A 429 -10.84 -3.05 -1.53
N LEU A 430 -10.11 -1.97 -1.79
CA LEU A 430 -10.67 -0.64 -1.96
C LEU A 430 -10.40 -0.14 -3.38
N GLN A 431 -11.39 0.54 -3.98
CA GLN A 431 -11.24 1.16 -5.29
C GLN A 431 -10.87 2.64 -5.14
N VAL A 432 -10.01 3.12 -6.03
CA VAL A 432 -9.54 4.49 -6.11
C VAL A 432 -9.78 5.02 -7.52
N HIS A 433 -10.20 6.27 -7.63
CA HIS A 433 -10.43 6.95 -8.91
C HIS A 433 -9.88 8.37 -8.84
N ASN A 434 -9.09 8.74 -9.83
CA ASN A 434 -8.73 10.13 -10.08
C ASN A 434 -9.81 10.75 -10.96
N ASN A 435 -10.41 11.86 -10.53
CA ASN A 435 -11.50 12.44 -11.31
C ASN A 435 -10.94 13.03 -12.61
N ASP A 436 -11.82 13.34 -13.55
CA ASP A 436 -11.47 14.06 -14.78
C ASP A 436 -11.85 15.53 -14.59
N ASP A 437 -10.85 16.38 -14.42
CA ASP A 437 -10.99 17.80 -14.18
C ASP A 437 -10.92 18.60 -15.50
N PRO A 438 -11.76 19.64 -15.67
CA PRO A 438 -11.76 20.39 -16.91
C PRO A 438 -10.51 21.26 -17.07
N VAL A 439 -10.03 21.38 -18.31
CA VAL A 439 -9.09 22.45 -18.68
C VAL A 439 -9.84 23.78 -18.82
N ILE A 440 -9.33 24.84 -18.18
CA ILE A 440 -9.91 26.18 -18.21
C ILE A 440 -8.83 27.19 -18.61
N ILE A 441 -9.15 28.09 -19.54
CA ILE A 441 -8.32 29.25 -19.88
C ILE A 441 -9.03 30.51 -19.42
N THR A 442 -8.31 31.41 -18.73
CA THR A 442 -8.84 32.69 -18.24
C THR A 442 -7.91 33.85 -18.59
N GLY A 443 -8.49 35.05 -18.81
CA GLY A 443 -7.73 36.25 -19.18
C GLY A 443 -7.49 36.41 -20.68
N LEU A 444 -8.35 35.82 -21.51
CA LEU A 444 -8.35 35.92 -22.99
C LEU A 444 -9.74 36.30 -23.54
N ASP A 445 -10.55 36.97 -22.72
CA ASP A 445 -11.93 37.35 -22.99
C ASP A 445 -12.13 38.87 -22.91
N THR A 446 -11.09 39.65 -23.23
CA THR A 446 -11.11 41.12 -23.09
C THR A 446 -11.83 41.78 -24.26
N GLU A 447 -12.88 42.55 -23.97
CA GLU A 447 -13.56 43.36 -25.00
C GLU A 447 -12.62 44.45 -25.53
N GLY A 448 -12.30 44.40 -26.83
CA GLY A 448 -11.29 45.27 -27.43
C GLY A 448 -9.87 44.71 -27.41
N GLY A 449 -9.72 43.39 -27.26
CA GLY A 449 -8.45 42.66 -27.33
C GLY A 449 -7.62 42.76 -26.05
N GLU A 450 -6.74 41.79 -25.82
CA GLU A 450 -5.87 41.79 -24.64
C GLU A 450 -4.83 42.92 -24.68
N LEU A 451 -4.36 43.29 -25.87
CA LEU A 451 -3.41 44.39 -26.09
C LEU A 451 -3.94 45.37 -27.14
N SER A 452 -3.61 46.66 -26.95
CA SER A 452 -3.91 47.72 -27.92
C SER A 452 -2.69 48.62 -28.12
N LEU A 453 -2.04 48.47 -29.27
CA LEU A 453 -0.86 49.23 -29.68
C LEU A 453 -1.29 50.36 -30.62
N GLN A 454 -0.53 51.47 -30.62
CA GLN A 454 -0.86 52.65 -31.43
C GLN A 454 0.30 52.95 -32.38
N GLU A 455 0.00 53.12 -33.66
CA GLU A 455 1.00 53.44 -34.68
C GLU A 455 1.64 54.81 -34.48
N LYS A 456 0.94 55.73 -33.80
CA LYS A 456 1.49 57.05 -33.47
C LYS A 456 2.80 56.97 -32.68
N ASN A 457 3.02 55.85 -31.98
CA ASN A 457 4.20 55.60 -31.15
C ASN A 457 5.41 55.11 -31.99
N LEU A 458 5.21 54.76 -33.25
CA LEU A 458 6.29 54.42 -34.19
C LEU A 458 7.21 55.62 -34.38
N SER A 459 8.43 55.38 -34.88
CA SER A 459 9.44 56.44 -35.02
C SER A 459 9.05 57.56 -35.98
N ASP A 460 8.20 57.23 -36.95
CA ASP A 460 7.60 58.10 -37.96
C ASP A 460 6.17 58.53 -37.62
N GLY A 461 5.58 57.99 -36.55
CA GLY A 461 4.25 58.36 -36.07
C GLY A 461 4.15 59.78 -35.52
N SER A 462 2.92 60.21 -35.26
CA SER A 462 2.58 61.56 -34.81
C SER A 462 3.02 61.89 -33.38
N SER A 463 3.34 60.88 -32.58
CA SER A 463 3.82 61.02 -31.19
C SER A 463 4.74 59.84 -30.80
N PRO A 464 5.98 59.78 -31.33
CA PRO A 464 6.85 58.62 -31.16
C PRO A 464 7.12 58.27 -29.69
N ASP A 465 6.92 57.00 -29.33
CA ASP A 465 7.19 56.44 -28.02
C ASP A 465 7.64 54.98 -28.16
N ALA A 466 8.95 54.78 -28.27
CA ALA A 466 9.53 53.46 -28.42
C ALA A 466 9.21 52.49 -27.27
N SER A 467 8.90 53.01 -26.07
CA SER A 467 8.56 52.16 -24.92
C SER A 467 7.14 51.59 -25.00
N ALA A 468 6.24 52.28 -25.72
CA ALA A 468 4.86 51.86 -25.92
C ALA A 468 4.67 50.91 -27.12
N LEU A 469 5.73 50.69 -27.93
CA LEU A 469 5.72 49.74 -29.05
C LEU A 469 5.77 48.28 -28.59
N THR A 470 6.15 48.01 -27.35
CA THR A 470 6.09 46.66 -26.76
C THR A 470 5.17 46.67 -25.56
N GLN A 471 4.13 45.85 -25.61
CA GLN A 471 3.21 45.64 -24.50
C GLN A 471 3.23 44.18 -24.08
N SER A 472 2.98 43.94 -22.79
CA SER A 472 3.00 42.61 -22.20
C SER A 472 1.70 42.32 -21.49
N GLY A 473 1.35 41.04 -21.45
CA GLY A 473 0.16 40.55 -20.77
C GLY A 473 0.38 39.16 -20.20
N THR A 474 -0.64 38.66 -19.50
CA THR A 474 -0.66 37.31 -18.96
C THR A 474 -2.06 36.72 -19.08
N PHE A 475 -2.14 35.42 -19.28
CA PHE A 475 -3.37 34.64 -19.13
C PHE A 475 -3.06 33.38 -18.30
N THR A 476 -4.08 32.69 -17.81
CA THR A 476 -3.90 31.50 -16.97
C THR A 476 -4.55 30.27 -17.60
N VAL A 477 -3.84 29.15 -17.57
CA VAL A 477 -4.33 27.82 -17.94
C VAL A 477 -4.42 26.98 -16.67
N THR A 478 -5.63 26.56 -16.30
CA THR A 478 -5.87 25.63 -15.19
C THR A 478 -6.20 24.26 -15.77
N ALA A 479 -5.36 23.27 -15.46
CA ALA A 479 -5.62 21.85 -15.71
C ALA A 479 -5.12 21.10 -14.48
N LEU A 480 -6.04 20.62 -13.63
CA LEU A 480 -5.69 19.97 -12.37
C LEU A 480 -5.10 18.57 -12.59
N ASP A 481 -5.51 17.92 -13.68
CA ASP A 481 -4.87 16.70 -14.21
C ASP A 481 -3.50 16.98 -14.87
N GLY A 482 -3.10 18.25 -14.97
CA GLY A 482 -1.82 18.66 -15.55
C GLY A 482 -1.90 18.94 -17.05
N VAL A 483 -1.06 19.86 -17.53
CA VAL A 483 -1.05 20.29 -18.94
C VAL A 483 -0.15 19.38 -19.76
N GLN A 484 -0.70 18.65 -20.74
CA GLN A 484 0.04 17.77 -21.65
C GLN A 484 0.60 18.52 -22.85
N THR A 485 -0.20 19.40 -23.46
CA THR A 485 0.23 20.30 -24.54
C THR A 485 -0.38 21.68 -24.36
N LEU A 486 0.41 22.72 -24.68
CA LEU A 486 -0.05 24.10 -24.71
C LEU A 486 0.61 24.81 -25.90
N SER A 487 -0.19 25.40 -26.78
CA SER A 487 0.27 26.17 -27.93
C SER A 487 -0.36 27.57 -27.94
N VAL A 488 0.44 28.58 -28.29
CA VAL A 488 0.00 29.98 -28.43
C VAL A 488 0.48 30.53 -29.77
N GLY A 489 -0.44 30.82 -30.70
CA GLY A 489 -0.09 31.36 -32.02
C GLY A 489 0.84 30.46 -32.84
N GLY A 490 0.94 29.16 -32.51
CA GLY A 490 1.88 28.21 -33.11
C GLY A 490 3.19 28.02 -32.35
N ILE A 491 3.42 28.75 -31.25
CA ILE A 491 4.52 28.52 -30.31
C ILE A 491 4.12 27.38 -29.37
N ASN A 492 4.91 26.30 -29.35
CA ASN A 492 4.72 25.18 -28.42
C ASN A 492 5.28 25.57 -27.04
N VAL A 493 4.40 25.95 -26.13
CA VAL A 493 4.71 26.34 -24.74
C VAL A 493 4.94 25.11 -23.87
N VAL A 494 4.10 24.07 -24.02
CA VAL A 494 4.25 22.77 -23.35
C VAL A 494 4.11 21.65 -24.38
N THR A 495 4.96 20.64 -24.30
CA THR A 495 4.88 19.43 -25.13
C THR A 495 5.26 18.22 -24.29
N GLY A 496 4.43 17.19 -24.28
CA GLY A 496 4.75 15.99 -23.49
C GLY A 496 4.73 16.26 -21.98
N GLY A 497 3.98 17.26 -21.50
CA GLY A 497 3.95 17.65 -20.08
C GLY A 497 5.15 18.48 -19.65
N VAL A 498 6.07 18.75 -20.58
CA VAL A 498 7.32 19.47 -20.32
C VAL A 498 7.21 20.87 -20.91
N ALA A 499 7.41 21.89 -20.07
CA ALA A 499 7.49 23.27 -20.51
C ALA A 499 8.73 23.49 -21.39
N ALA A 500 8.58 24.26 -22.46
CA ALA A 500 9.68 24.64 -23.31
C ALA A 500 10.57 25.71 -22.65
N GLY A 501 11.71 26.03 -23.27
CA GLY A 501 12.56 27.15 -22.84
C GLY A 501 12.00 28.49 -23.34
N PHE A 502 12.06 29.54 -22.52
CA PHE A 502 11.56 30.88 -22.84
C PHE A 502 12.67 31.94 -22.71
N PRO A 503 12.59 33.05 -23.47
CA PRO A 503 11.50 33.45 -24.36
C PRO A 503 11.48 32.70 -25.71
N GLN A 504 10.31 32.63 -26.34
CA GLN A 504 10.14 32.17 -27.72
C GLN A 504 9.33 33.17 -28.51
N SER A 505 9.67 33.40 -29.78
CA SER A 505 9.03 34.42 -30.61
C SER A 505 8.71 33.91 -32.00
N ILE A 506 7.68 34.49 -32.61
CA ILE A 506 7.32 34.32 -34.02
C ILE A 506 7.14 35.69 -34.65
N THR A 507 7.38 35.76 -35.96
CA THR A 507 6.90 36.86 -36.78
C THR A 507 5.43 36.63 -37.09
N THR A 508 4.59 37.63 -36.83
CA THR A 508 3.14 37.55 -37.02
C THR A 508 2.77 37.71 -38.50
N ALA A 509 1.50 37.54 -38.84
CA ALA A 509 1.05 37.63 -40.23
C ALA A 509 1.23 39.04 -40.79
N LEU A 510 1.15 40.05 -39.92
CA LEU A 510 1.39 41.44 -40.26
C LEU A 510 2.88 41.85 -40.21
N GLY A 511 3.78 40.93 -39.83
CA GLY A 511 5.23 41.21 -39.78
C GLY A 511 5.73 41.73 -38.43
N ASN A 512 4.85 41.83 -37.44
CA ASN A 512 5.19 42.18 -36.05
C ASN A 512 5.77 40.98 -35.29
N THR A 513 6.05 41.13 -34.00
CA THR A 513 6.62 40.05 -33.18
C THR A 513 5.73 39.70 -31.99
N LEU A 514 5.24 38.46 -31.94
CA LEU A 514 4.66 37.86 -30.73
C LEU A 514 5.75 37.07 -30.00
N THR A 515 5.88 37.28 -28.69
CA THR A 515 6.82 36.57 -27.82
C THR A 515 6.12 35.96 -26.62
N ILE A 516 6.27 34.66 -26.39
CA ILE A 516 5.95 34.04 -25.10
C ILE A 516 7.18 34.16 -24.21
N THR A 517 7.03 34.89 -23.10
CA THR A 517 8.12 35.25 -22.20
C THR A 517 8.30 34.25 -21.07
N GLY A 518 7.27 33.46 -20.74
CA GLY A 518 7.35 32.44 -19.71
C GLY A 518 6.07 31.63 -19.50
N TYR A 519 6.23 30.50 -18.83
CA TYR A 519 5.13 29.67 -18.32
C TYR A 519 5.50 29.14 -16.92
N ASN A 520 4.60 29.32 -15.95
CA ASN A 520 4.73 28.77 -14.61
C ASN A 520 3.81 27.55 -14.45
N ALA A 521 4.39 26.35 -14.42
CA ALA A 521 3.63 25.11 -14.33
C ALA A 521 2.84 24.94 -13.02
N SER A 522 3.28 25.55 -11.91
CA SER A 522 2.58 25.44 -10.62
C SER A 522 1.36 26.36 -10.53
N THR A 523 1.36 27.48 -11.25
CA THR A 523 0.25 28.45 -11.23
C THR A 523 -0.54 28.51 -12.53
N GLY A 524 -0.09 27.83 -13.58
CA GLY A 524 -0.71 27.86 -14.91
C GLY A 524 -0.53 29.17 -15.69
N VAL A 525 0.25 30.14 -15.16
CA VAL A 525 0.35 31.48 -15.72
C VAL A 525 1.28 31.47 -16.94
N VAL A 526 0.77 31.95 -18.07
CA VAL A 526 1.53 32.23 -19.29
C VAL A 526 1.76 33.73 -19.39
N SER A 527 3.00 34.15 -19.57
CA SER A 527 3.35 35.55 -19.83
C SER A 527 3.79 35.73 -21.28
N TYR A 528 3.35 36.82 -21.89
CA TYR A 528 3.65 37.13 -23.29
C TYR A 528 3.90 38.63 -23.49
N SER A 529 4.48 38.98 -24.63
CA SER A 529 4.61 40.34 -25.12
C SER A 529 4.43 40.41 -26.62
N TYR A 530 3.95 41.54 -27.10
CA TYR A 530 3.81 41.85 -28.51
C TYR A 530 4.56 43.15 -28.81
N THR A 531 5.31 43.16 -29.92
CA THR A 531 6.04 44.34 -30.39
C THR A 531 5.54 44.75 -31.78
N LEU A 532 5.00 45.96 -31.88
CA LEU A 532 4.68 46.63 -33.15
C LEU A 532 5.98 47.14 -33.78
N LEU A 533 6.28 46.70 -35.00
CA LEU A 533 7.54 46.99 -35.68
C LEU A 533 7.39 48.01 -36.80
N ASP A 534 6.23 48.07 -37.44
CA ASP A 534 5.95 48.96 -38.56
C ASP A 534 4.46 49.38 -38.55
N ASN A 535 4.09 50.34 -39.39
CA ASN A 535 2.69 50.72 -39.58
C ASN A 535 1.94 49.66 -40.39
N GLU A 536 0.63 49.53 -40.16
CA GLU A 536 -0.21 48.56 -40.83
C GLU A 536 -1.12 49.19 -41.89
N ALA A 537 -1.55 48.38 -42.85
CA ALA A 537 -2.52 48.80 -43.84
C ALA A 537 -3.94 48.77 -43.24
N HIS A 538 -4.48 49.95 -42.94
CA HIS A 538 -5.84 50.11 -42.41
C HIS A 538 -6.90 50.26 -43.51
N PRO A 539 -8.16 49.86 -43.28
CA PRO A 539 -9.26 50.18 -44.17
C PRO A 539 -9.46 51.69 -44.33
N ASN A 540 -9.68 52.16 -45.56
CA ASN A 540 -9.98 53.57 -45.83
C ASN A 540 -11.22 54.04 -45.04
N ALA A 541 -11.04 54.92 -44.06
CA ALA A 541 -12.12 55.50 -43.27
C ALA A 541 -11.78 56.92 -42.79
N ASN A 542 -12.81 57.78 -42.66
CA ASN A 542 -12.65 59.12 -42.08
C ASN A 542 -12.64 59.03 -40.53
N GLY A 543 -11.52 58.58 -39.96
CA GLY A 543 -11.33 58.52 -38.51
C GLY A 543 -10.50 57.33 -38.07
N ALA A 544 -10.13 57.33 -36.79
CA ALA A 544 -9.27 56.30 -36.20
C ALA A 544 -10.00 54.95 -36.27
N ASN A 545 -9.30 53.95 -36.76
CA ASN A 545 -9.79 52.59 -36.86
C ASN A 545 -8.69 51.64 -36.36
N SER A 546 -8.91 50.34 -36.45
CA SER A 546 -7.96 49.36 -35.94
C SER A 546 -7.99 48.09 -36.76
N VAL A 547 -6.83 47.45 -36.88
CA VAL A 547 -6.68 46.08 -37.38
C VAL A 547 -6.34 45.16 -36.21
N SER A 548 -6.87 43.94 -36.25
CA SER A 548 -6.69 42.95 -35.17
C SER A 548 -5.89 41.74 -35.66
N GLU A 549 -4.94 41.27 -34.87
CA GLU A 549 -4.36 39.94 -34.99
C GLU A 549 -4.90 39.03 -33.90
N GLN A 550 -5.22 37.78 -34.26
CA GLN A 550 -5.74 36.77 -33.34
C GLN A 550 -4.82 35.55 -33.33
N PHE A 551 -4.34 35.18 -32.15
CA PHE A 551 -3.46 34.04 -31.95
C PHE A 551 -4.20 32.94 -31.20
N ALA A 552 -4.42 31.79 -31.85
CA ALA A 552 -5.08 30.67 -31.22
C ALA A 552 -4.27 30.14 -30.03
N VAL A 553 -4.94 29.98 -28.90
CA VAL A 553 -4.43 29.34 -27.69
C VAL A 553 -5.15 28.01 -27.52
N VAL A 554 -4.38 26.93 -27.47
CA VAL A 554 -4.93 25.57 -27.32
C VAL A 554 -4.18 24.89 -26.19
N ALA A 555 -4.91 24.50 -25.15
CA ALA A 555 -4.41 23.72 -24.03
C ALA A 555 -5.09 22.34 -24.04
N THR A 556 -4.32 21.30 -23.76
CA THR A 556 -4.80 19.92 -23.62
C THR A 556 -4.12 19.30 -22.41
N ASP A 557 -4.87 18.65 -21.55
CA ASP A 557 -4.35 17.88 -20.42
C ASP A 557 -3.95 16.45 -20.82
N ASP A 558 -3.54 15.67 -19.83
CA ASP A 558 -2.98 14.33 -20.01
C ASP A 558 -4.00 13.28 -20.48
N ASN A 559 -5.29 13.48 -20.21
CA ASN A 559 -6.37 12.61 -20.64
C ASN A 559 -7.01 13.03 -21.98
N GLY A 560 -6.66 14.22 -22.48
CA GLY A 560 -7.05 14.71 -23.80
C GLY A 560 -8.17 15.74 -23.79
N THR A 561 -8.63 16.19 -22.63
CA THR A 561 -9.57 17.30 -22.51
C THR A 561 -8.91 18.60 -22.96
N THR A 562 -9.63 19.39 -23.76
CA THR A 562 -9.08 20.59 -24.42
C THR A 562 -9.82 21.86 -24.04
N ALA A 563 -9.06 22.94 -23.84
CA ALA A 563 -9.57 24.30 -23.82
C ALA A 563 -8.98 25.12 -24.96
N ASN A 564 -9.79 26.01 -25.53
CA ASN A 564 -9.38 26.90 -26.61
C ASN A 564 -9.65 28.36 -26.22
N GLY A 565 -8.79 29.26 -26.66
CA GLY A 565 -8.95 30.71 -26.52
C GLY A 565 -8.23 31.45 -27.64
N ASN A 566 -8.35 32.77 -27.64
CA ASN A 566 -7.70 33.64 -28.61
C ASN A 566 -6.98 34.75 -27.85
N LEU A 567 -5.70 34.95 -28.14
CA LEU A 567 -4.99 36.16 -27.76
C LEU A 567 -5.17 37.18 -28.89
N ASP A 568 -5.90 38.24 -28.60
CA ASP A 568 -6.26 39.29 -29.55
C ASP A 568 -5.40 40.55 -29.30
N VAL A 569 -4.78 41.04 -30.38
CA VAL A 569 -3.96 42.26 -30.37
C VAL A 569 -4.52 43.24 -31.37
N ASN A 570 -4.84 44.44 -30.91
CA ASN A 570 -5.34 45.53 -31.74
C ASN A 570 -4.24 46.54 -32.04
N ILE A 571 -4.15 46.94 -33.30
CA ILE A 571 -3.25 47.99 -33.77
C ILE A 571 -4.13 49.15 -34.21
N VAL A 572 -3.97 50.30 -33.57
CA VAL A 572 -4.76 51.50 -33.80
C VAL A 572 -4.02 52.44 -34.76
N ASP A 573 -4.73 52.81 -35.83
CA ASP A 573 -4.29 53.71 -36.90
C ASP A 573 -3.87 55.10 -36.37
N ASP A 574 -2.79 55.65 -36.93
CA ASP A 574 -2.32 57.00 -36.63
C ASP A 574 -2.82 58.03 -37.65
N LEU A 575 -3.73 58.89 -37.21
CA LEU A 575 -4.38 59.84 -38.11
C LEU A 575 -3.50 61.05 -38.45
N PRO A 576 -3.58 61.56 -39.69
CA PRO A 576 -3.06 62.88 -40.01
C PRO A 576 -3.87 63.98 -39.31
N LYS A 577 -3.19 65.09 -38.98
CA LYS A 577 -3.80 66.29 -38.38
C LYS A 577 -3.28 67.55 -39.06
N ALA A 578 -4.20 68.26 -39.71
CA ALA A 578 -3.95 69.58 -40.29
C ALA A 578 -4.20 70.69 -39.26
N VAL A 579 -3.43 71.77 -39.32
CA VAL A 579 -3.52 72.96 -38.48
C VAL A 579 -3.57 74.21 -39.36
N ASP A 580 -4.53 75.09 -39.11
CA ASP A 580 -4.72 76.31 -39.90
C ASP A 580 -3.43 77.14 -40.07
N ASP A 581 -3.12 77.46 -41.32
CA ASP A 581 -1.94 78.25 -41.69
C ASP A 581 -2.21 79.76 -41.77
N SER A 582 -1.14 80.54 -41.58
CA SER A 582 -1.13 81.96 -41.95
C SER A 582 0.21 82.33 -42.58
N ASN A 583 0.18 83.26 -43.54
CA ASN A 583 1.41 83.86 -44.04
C ASN A 583 1.78 85.07 -43.17
N ALA A 584 3.04 85.15 -42.73
CA ALA A 584 3.53 86.27 -41.93
C ALA A 584 3.55 87.61 -42.69
N SER A 585 3.52 87.56 -44.03
CA SER A 585 3.50 88.73 -44.90
C SER A 585 2.10 88.99 -45.46
N THR A 586 1.80 90.26 -45.71
CA THR A 586 0.57 90.68 -46.37
C THR A 586 0.86 91.00 -47.84
N ALA A 587 0.06 90.44 -48.75
CA ALA A 587 0.15 90.79 -50.16
C ALA A 587 -0.23 92.26 -50.38
N SER A 588 0.44 92.94 -51.30
CA SER A 588 0.16 94.34 -51.65
C SER A 588 0.50 94.63 -53.10
N GLU A 589 0.16 95.82 -53.59
CA GLU A 589 0.51 96.27 -54.95
C GLU A 589 2.02 96.23 -55.27
N THR A 590 2.87 96.28 -54.24
CA THR A 590 4.33 96.16 -54.38
C THR A 590 4.87 94.79 -54.01
N HIS A 591 4.01 93.88 -53.56
CA HIS A 591 4.34 92.51 -53.17
C HIS A 591 3.20 91.55 -53.60
N LEU A 592 3.18 91.23 -54.89
CA LEU A 592 2.07 90.56 -55.56
C LEU A 592 1.98 89.05 -55.27
N THR A 593 3.06 88.44 -54.77
CA THR A 593 3.16 86.99 -54.59
C THR A 593 3.57 86.64 -53.18
N LEU A 594 2.83 85.75 -52.52
CA LEU A 594 3.22 85.12 -51.27
C LEU A 594 3.55 83.65 -51.54
N THR A 595 4.61 83.15 -50.94
CA THR A 595 4.98 81.73 -50.99
C THR A 595 5.12 81.19 -49.58
N GLY A 596 4.94 79.88 -49.42
CA GLY A 596 5.06 79.21 -48.14
C GLY A 596 4.79 77.71 -48.27
N SER A 597 4.63 77.05 -47.12
CA SER A 597 4.18 75.66 -47.05
C SER A 597 3.10 75.54 -45.97
N VAL A 598 2.10 74.70 -46.23
CA VAL A 598 1.03 74.36 -45.27
C VAL A 598 1.41 73.21 -44.35
N LEU A 599 2.53 72.53 -44.61
CA LEU A 599 2.90 71.33 -43.83
C LEU A 599 3.76 71.63 -42.60
N THR A 600 4.11 72.90 -42.37
CA THR A 600 5.10 73.25 -41.33
C THR A 600 4.62 73.05 -39.90
N ASN A 601 3.30 73.00 -39.71
CA ASN A 601 2.59 72.82 -38.44
C ASN A 601 1.64 71.61 -38.46
N ASP A 602 1.65 70.82 -39.55
CA ASP A 602 0.82 69.64 -39.74
C ASP A 602 1.54 68.36 -39.29
N THR A 603 0.79 67.27 -39.13
CA THR A 603 1.34 65.94 -38.81
C THR A 603 0.69 64.90 -39.72
N GLN A 604 1.47 64.00 -40.33
CA GLN A 604 1.01 63.17 -41.47
C GLN A 604 0.52 61.76 -41.11
N GLY A 605 0.54 61.36 -39.83
CA GLY A 605 0.35 59.95 -39.44
C GLY A 605 1.63 59.14 -39.60
N ALA A 606 1.59 57.84 -39.26
CA ALA A 606 2.75 56.94 -39.31
C ALA A 606 3.04 56.39 -40.72
N ASP A 607 2.05 56.36 -41.61
CA ASP A 607 2.12 55.73 -42.94
C ASP A 607 2.57 56.67 -44.08
N HIS A 608 3.00 57.90 -43.75
CA HIS A 608 3.56 58.97 -44.60
C HIS A 608 3.31 58.86 -46.12
N VAL A 609 2.59 59.84 -46.68
CA VAL A 609 2.41 59.93 -48.14
C VAL A 609 3.66 60.52 -48.81
N ALA A 610 4.49 59.66 -49.41
CA ALA A 610 5.77 60.05 -50.03
C ALA A 610 5.65 61.11 -51.15
N SER A 611 4.51 61.21 -51.84
CA SER A 611 4.24 62.26 -52.85
C SER A 611 3.80 63.60 -52.26
N GLY A 612 3.66 63.67 -50.94
CA GLY A 612 3.06 64.75 -50.19
C GLY A 612 1.57 64.49 -49.88
N PRO A 613 1.10 64.80 -48.65
CA PRO A 613 -0.22 64.43 -48.15
C PRO A 613 -1.33 65.40 -48.62
N ILE A 614 -0.96 66.49 -49.28
CA ILE A 614 -1.90 67.53 -49.69
C ILE A 614 -2.54 67.15 -51.00
N THR A 615 -3.85 67.31 -51.10
CA THR A 615 -4.54 67.27 -52.39
C THR A 615 -4.22 68.56 -53.17
N PRO A 616 -3.42 68.52 -54.25
CA PRO A 616 -3.00 69.72 -54.95
C PRO A 616 -4.17 70.38 -55.68
N GLY A 617 -4.13 71.70 -55.82
CA GLY A 617 -5.21 72.45 -56.44
C GLY A 617 -4.88 73.91 -56.73
N THR A 618 -5.71 74.52 -57.57
CA THR A 618 -5.73 75.97 -57.76
C THR A 618 -7.05 76.50 -57.22
N PHE A 619 -6.97 77.39 -56.23
CA PHE A 619 -8.11 77.93 -55.52
C PHE A 619 -8.20 79.45 -55.78
N THR A 620 -9.35 79.91 -56.27
CA THR A 620 -9.60 81.34 -56.45
C THR A 620 -10.19 81.92 -55.17
N GLY A 621 -9.45 82.82 -54.53
CA GLY A 621 -9.92 83.61 -53.39
C GLY A 621 -10.49 84.95 -53.84
N THR A 622 -10.99 85.74 -52.89
CA THR A 622 -11.61 87.06 -53.15
C THR A 622 -10.70 88.05 -53.85
N TYR A 623 -9.40 88.08 -53.51
CA TYR A 623 -8.45 89.09 -54.02
C TYR A 623 -7.33 88.49 -54.91
N GLY A 624 -7.39 87.19 -55.24
CA GLY A 624 -6.26 86.52 -55.88
C GLY A 624 -6.42 85.01 -56.01
N THR A 625 -5.37 84.33 -56.46
CA THR A 625 -5.36 82.88 -56.71
C THR A 625 -4.25 82.20 -55.92
N LEU A 626 -4.58 81.08 -55.25
CA LEU A 626 -3.65 80.19 -54.57
C LEU A 626 -3.40 78.95 -55.42
N VAL A 627 -2.14 78.65 -55.73
CA VAL A 627 -1.70 77.36 -56.27
C VAL A 627 -1.06 76.59 -55.12
N LEU A 628 -1.62 75.43 -54.77
CA LEU A 628 -1.16 74.53 -53.72
C LEU A 628 -0.69 73.22 -54.33
N ASN A 629 0.54 72.82 -54.04
CA ASN A 629 1.17 71.60 -54.53
C ASN A 629 1.01 70.45 -53.54
N ALA A 630 1.23 69.21 -54.00
CA ALA A 630 1.07 68.01 -53.17
C ALA A 630 2.09 67.96 -52.01
N ASP A 631 3.29 68.51 -52.22
CA ASP A 631 4.34 68.67 -51.21
C ASP A 631 4.03 69.77 -50.18
N GLY A 632 2.83 70.35 -50.22
CA GLY A 632 2.38 71.41 -49.33
C GLY A 632 2.91 72.80 -49.65
N SER A 633 3.82 72.95 -50.61
CA SER A 633 4.25 74.27 -51.05
C SER A 633 3.12 75.01 -51.75
N TYR A 634 3.02 76.32 -51.52
CA TYR A 634 2.01 77.15 -52.18
C TYR A 634 2.58 78.45 -52.74
N THR A 635 1.87 78.99 -53.73
CA THR A 635 2.04 80.35 -54.24
C THR A 635 0.68 81.04 -54.32
N TYR A 636 0.50 82.12 -53.57
CA TYR A 636 -0.65 83.01 -53.70
C TYR A 636 -0.26 84.21 -54.57
N THR A 637 -1.07 84.54 -55.58
CA THR A 637 -0.89 85.70 -56.46
C THR A 637 -2.07 86.65 -56.31
N LEU A 638 -1.80 87.87 -55.90
CA LEU A 638 -2.77 88.95 -55.80
C LEU A 638 -3.22 89.42 -57.19
N ASN A 639 -4.53 89.56 -57.39
CA ASN A 639 -5.10 90.15 -58.59
C ASN A 639 -5.33 91.64 -58.37
N THR A 640 -4.40 92.49 -58.82
CA THR A 640 -4.52 93.95 -58.69
C THR A 640 -5.55 94.59 -59.61
N ALA A 641 -6.15 93.82 -60.51
CA ALA A 641 -7.26 94.26 -61.36
C ALA A 641 -8.63 93.83 -60.81
N ASP A 642 -8.66 93.20 -59.63
CA ASP A 642 -9.90 92.82 -58.98
C ASP A 642 -10.69 94.06 -58.54
N ALA A 643 -12.01 94.05 -58.72
CA ALA A 643 -12.85 95.20 -58.39
C ALA A 643 -13.01 95.40 -56.88
N ASP A 644 -12.77 94.34 -56.10
CA ASP A 644 -12.88 94.36 -54.64
C ASP A 644 -11.55 94.68 -53.93
N PHE A 645 -10.42 94.73 -54.65
CA PHE A 645 -9.07 95.02 -54.11
C PHE A 645 -8.84 96.51 -53.78
#